data_AF-A0A399FWU5-F1
#
_entry.id   AF-A0A399FWU5-F1
#
_cell.length_a   1.000
_cell.length_b   1.000
_cell.length_c   1.000
_cell.angle_alpha   90.00
_cell.angle_beta   90.00
_cell.angle_gamma   90.00
#
_symmetry.space_group_name_H-M   'P 1'
#
loop_
_entity.id
_entity.type
_entity.pdbx_description
1 polymer ?
#
loop_
_entity_poly.entity_id
_entity_poly.type
_entity_poly.pdbx_seq_one_letter_code
_entity_poly.pdbx_strand_id
1 'polypeptide(L)'
;MYSETTLSGGLAIITHRMPQSASASIGFWIRAGGRFETRENNGISHFLEHLLFKGTQKRTHYQIKEEIEGRGGSLNAFTSEEATCYLARVMSCHLPIAINVLSDMILNPLLEDEHIERERMVILEEIKMYRDFPSAYVHALFDELLWPEQPLGFMIAGREEVITSLKRGEIFDYKNKLYNSANIVVAVSGNINHEEIVSKVESAFSPLPDGQRNHFSSVVEKQSEPEVKVKTKDTEQTHLCLGGRALRRDHPDKYAAMVLNTILGGNMSSRLFNEVREKRGLAYEIHSSISGFYDTGVLVISAGVDNRKVSEAVSIILKEMRRFKEETVSHEELERAKEFITGQIVLGLESTSAYMHWLGENKLLLEKTLTPVEVTEKIKRIKAEDVQRIANRVFELKERLKDKLYQFIDKYKINVIIAENCLSIPLHIPLGLALTEVIAETGIPTIAHHHDFSWERDRFIVNAVNDYIEMAFPPDLPTLRHVVINSVAQKQLAARKGVPSFLIPNVLDFHQNSDEKGDPEKRKHFREDFGFEDNDIIFLQPTRIVARKGIEHAIDLVRRLANPRIKLVVTHSSEDEGLDYYNWIIEDARRNRIPICFIENRLHNNRRGQNKNERIYSLWDIYPHAGFVTYPSSFEGFGNAFLEAVFYKKPILVNRYSIFVSDIEPKGFKVISMEGYLTDTTVNEVKKLLDNPDAQRKMVETNFQVAKKFFSYDILKRRLTSMFISFYGMIGWPALQRGLRVSIQ
;
A
#
# COMPACT_ATOMS: atom_id res chain seq x y z
N MET A 1 -16.23 5.13 37.97
CA MET A 1 -14.98 5.92 37.84
C MET A 1 -13.81 4.97 38.06
N TYR A 2 -12.74 5.09 37.27
CA TYR A 2 -11.50 4.32 37.46
C TYR A 2 -10.43 5.21 38.10
N SER A 3 -9.41 4.59 38.69
CA SER A 3 -8.23 5.26 39.25
C SER A 3 -7.00 4.83 38.46
N GLU A 4 -6.05 5.73 38.26
CA GLU A 4 -4.83 5.48 37.50
C GLU A 4 -3.62 6.08 38.24
N THR A 5 -2.53 5.31 38.30
CA THR A 5 -1.22 5.75 38.77
C THR A 5 -0.15 5.28 37.80
N THR A 6 0.81 6.13 37.47
CA THR A 6 2.01 5.73 36.70
C THR A 6 3.22 5.78 37.62
N LEU A 7 3.92 4.66 37.75
CA LEU A 7 5.12 4.54 38.59
C LEU A 7 6.33 5.22 37.94
N SER A 8 7.37 5.48 38.74
CA SER A 8 8.70 5.79 38.20
C SER A 8 9.16 4.65 37.28
N GLY A 9 9.58 4.98 36.05
CA GLY A 9 9.88 4.02 34.98
C GLY A 9 8.78 3.84 33.93
N GLY A 10 7.56 4.35 34.18
CA GLY A 10 6.50 4.42 33.17
C GLY A 10 5.49 3.25 33.18
N LEU A 11 5.59 2.32 34.13
CA LEU A 11 4.58 1.28 34.34
C LEU A 11 3.28 1.92 34.83
N ALA A 12 2.18 1.70 34.10
CA ALA A 12 0.88 2.26 34.44
C ALA A 12 -0.02 1.23 35.14
N ILE A 13 -0.70 1.66 36.20
CA ILE A 13 -1.62 0.85 36.99
C ILE A 13 -3.00 1.50 36.88
N ILE A 14 -3.96 0.76 36.33
CA ILE A 14 -5.33 1.24 36.15
C ILE A 14 -6.31 0.31 36.85
N THR A 15 -7.19 0.87 37.67
CA THR A 15 -8.07 0.06 38.52
C THR A 15 -9.51 0.53 38.53
N HIS A 16 -10.46 -0.40 38.63
CA HIS A 16 -11.87 -0.09 38.85
C HIS A 16 -12.43 -0.85 40.05
N ARG A 17 -12.86 -0.09 41.06
CA ARG A 17 -13.45 -0.63 42.28
C ARG A 17 -14.91 -1.03 42.05
N MET A 18 -15.23 -2.28 42.35
CA MET A 18 -16.54 -2.91 42.27
C MET A 18 -16.89 -3.52 43.65
N PRO A 19 -17.41 -2.74 44.62
CA PRO A 19 -17.57 -3.18 46.02
C PRO A 19 -18.45 -4.43 46.19
N GLN A 20 -19.45 -4.58 45.33
CA GLN A 20 -20.40 -5.70 45.30
C GLN A 20 -19.80 -7.00 44.73
N SER A 21 -18.61 -6.98 44.15
CA SER A 21 -17.97 -8.17 43.57
C SER A 21 -17.12 -8.93 44.60
N ALA A 22 -17.45 -10.21 44.82
CA ALA A 22 -16.64 -11.10 45.67
C ALA A 22 -15.33 -11.56 44.99
N SER A 23 -15.25 -11.43 43.67
CA SER A 23 -14.06 -11.72 42.87
C SER A 23 -13.31 -10.45 42.48
N ALA A 24 -12.02 -10.59 42.20
CA ALA A 24 -11.19 -9.60 41.53
C ALA A 24 -10.52 -10.23 40.30
N SER A 25 -10.38 -9.45 39.23
CA SER A 25 -9.62 -9.81 38.03
C SER A 25 -8.42 -8.89 37.90
N ILE A 26 -7.29 -9.46 37.53
CA ILE A 26 -6.04 -8.74 37.26
C ILE A 26 -5.49 -9.20 35.90
N GLY A 27 -4.94 -8.26 35.13
CA GLY A 27 -4.23 -8.55 33.90
C GLY A 27 -2.98 -7.68 33.78
N PHE A 28 -1.87 -8.32 33.40
CA PHE A 28 -0.63 -7.67 33.03
C PHE A 28 -0.58 -7.59 31.51
N TRP A 29 -0.91 -6.41 31.00
CA TRP A 29 -0.95 -6.07 29.59
C TRP A 29 0.42 -5.58 29.15
N ILE A 30 1.06 -6.32 28.26
CA ILE A 30 2.39 -6.00 27.75
C ILE A 30 2.25 -5.59 26.29
N ARG A 31 2.92 -4.48 25.94
CA ARG A 31 3.00 -3.97 24.58
C ARG A 31 4.00 -4.77 23.74
N ALA A 32 3.70 -6.05 23.57
CA ALA A 32 4.44 -7.04 22.78
C ALA A 32 3.41 -7.98 22.11
N GLY A 33 3.72 -8.55 20.96
CA GLY A 33 2.77 -9.33 20.15
C GLY A 33 3.28 -9.54 18.72
N GLY A 34 2.46 -10.16 17.86
CA GLY A 34 2.85 -10.54 16.50
C GLY A 34 3.41 -9.39 15.65
N ARG A 35 2.96 -8.15 15.90
CA ARG A 35 3.38 -6.94 15.18
C ARG A 35 4.82 -6.49 15.49
N PHE A 36 5.42 -7.00 16.56
CA PHE A 36 6.82 -6.74 16.91
C PHE A 36 7.78 -7.82 16.38
N GLU A 37 7.22 -8.81 15.69
CA GLU A 37 7.98 -9.90 15.09
C GLU A 37 8.49 -9.51 13.70
N THR A 38 9.44 -10.31 13.25
CA THR A 38 10.08 -10.29 11.94
C THR A 38 9.82 -11.64 11.29
N ARG A 39 10.17 -11.78 10.01
CA ARG A 39 10.01 -13.06 9.32
C ARG A 39 10.84 -14.16 9.99
N GLU A 40 11.99 -13.79 10.55
CA GLU A 40 12.99 -14.69 11.14
C GLU A 40 12.61 -15.16 12.54
N ASN A 41 11.71 -14.47 13.24
CA ASN A 41 11.27 -14.84 14.59
C ASN A 41 9.75 -14.91 14.76
N ASN A 42 9.00 -15.05 13.65
CA ASN A 42 7.54 -15.15 13.72
C ASN A 42 7.06 -16.33 14.60
N GLY A 43 6.21 -16.01 15.57
CA GLY A 43 5.66 -16.90 16.60
C GLY A 43 6.37 -16.78 17.95
N ILE A 44 7.47 -16.01 18.05
CA ILE A 44 8.23 -15.86 19.30
C ILE A 44 7.43 -15.24 20.44
N SER A 45 6.45 -14.36 20.16
CA SER A 45 5.61 -13.76 21.20
C SER A 45 4.68 -14.79 21.84
N HIS A 46 4.02 -15.59 21.00
CA HIS A 46 3.15 -16.69 21.42
C HIS A 46 3.94 -17.79 22.13
N PHE A 47 5.12 -18.12 21.61
CA PHE A 47 6.01 -19.08 22.25
C PHE A 47 6.48 -18.61 23.62
N LEU A 48 6.87 -17.34 23.75
CA LEU A 48 7.23 -16.75 25.03
C LEU A 48 6.07 -16.82 26.02
N GLU A 49 4.84 -16.55 25.57
CA GLU A 49 3.63 -16.65 26.40
C GLU A 49 3.47 -18.03 27.03
N HIS A 50 3.54 -19.09 26.24
CA HIS A 50 3.50 -20.46 26.75
C HIS A 50 4.62 -20.77 27.76
N LEU A 51 5.84 -20.28 27.47
CA LEU A 51 7.01 -20.53 28.31
C LEU A 51 6.92 -19.90 29.70
N LEU A 52 6.22 -18.77 29.84
CA LEU A 52 6.03 -18.11 31.13
C LEU A 52 5.17 -18.94 32.11
N PHE A 53 4.44 -19.95 31.61
CA PHE A 53 3.71 -20.91 32.45
C PHE A 53 4.56 -22.11 32.90
N LYS A 54 5.75 -22.32 32.35
CA LYS A 54 6.55 -23.54 32.59
C LYS A 54 7.42 -23.48 33.84
N GLY A 55 7.39 -22.38 34.57
CA GLY A 55 8.06 -22.23 35.85
C GLY A 55 8.82 -20.91 35.96
N THR A 56 9.07 -20.52 37.20
CA THR A 56 9.89 -19.39 37.58
C THR A 56 11.06 -19.87 38.43
N GLN A 57 11.97 -18.97 38.78
CA GLN A 57 13.04 -19.28 39.74
C GLN A 57 12.52 -19.70 41.13
N LYS A 58 11.27 -19.33 41.48
CA LYS A 58 10.67 -19.59 42.80
C LYS A 58 9.59 -20.66 42.76
N ARG A 59 9.03 -20.97 41.58
CA ARG A 59 7.86 -21.83 41.42
C ARG A 59 8.03 -22.80 40.27
N THR A 60 7.66 -24.04 40.51
CA THR A 60 7.42 -25.01 39.44
C THR A 60 6.15 -24.67 38.67
N HIS A 61 6.02 -25.17 37.43
CA HIS A 61 4.79 -25.02 36.64
C HIS A 61 3.53 -25.52 37.37
N TYR A 62 3.64 -26.55 38.21
CA TYR A 62 2.54 -27.07 39.02
C TYR A 62 2.13 -26.08 40.13
N GLN A 63 3.11 -25.53 40.85
CA GLN A 63 2.86 -24.53 41.90
C GLN A 63 2.21 -23.25 41.37
N ILE A 64 2.58 -22.80 40.17
CA ILE A 64 1.93 -21.65 39.50
C ILE A 64 0.42 -21.88 39.40
N LYS A 65 0.00 -23.07 38.94
CA LYS A 65 -1.42 -23.43 38.82
C LYS A 65 -2.07 -23.65 40.18
N GLU A 66 -1.43 -24.40 41.06
CA GLU A 66 -1.96 -24.74 42.39
C GLU A 66 -2.23 -23.49 43.26
N GLU A 67 -1.36 -22.49 43.23
CA GLU A 67 -1.53 -21.25 44.02
C GLU A 67 -2.77 -20.45 43.60
N ILE A 68 -3.22 -20.57 42.35
CA ILE A 68 -4.38 -19.86 41.80
C ILE A 68 -5.62 -20.76 41.73
N GLU A 69 -5.56 -21.86 40.98
CA GLU A 69 -6.68 -22.77 40.75
C GLU A 69 -7.04 -23.58 42.00
N GLY A 70 -6.06 -23.96 42.82
CA GLY A 70 -6.29 -24.59 44.12
C GLY A 70 -7.05 -23.71 45.11
N ARG A 71 -7.22 -22.42 44.79
CA ARG A 71 -8.01 -21.43 45.55
C ARG A 71 -9.26 -20.97 44.82
N GLY A 72 -9.71 -21.75 43.82
CA GLY A 72 -10.91 -21.46 43.02
C GLY A 72 -10.74 -20.31 42.03
N GLY A 73 -9.50 -19.88 41.78
CA GLY A 73 -9.19 -18.91 40.74
C GLY A 73 -9.07 -19.52 39.35
N SER A 74 -8.97 -18.67 38.34
CA SER A 74 -8.57 -19.04 36.99
C SER A 74 -7.34 -18.24 36.58
N LEU A 75 -6.43 -18.88 35.86
CA LEU A 75 -5.21 -18.28 35.32
C LEU A 75 -5.20 -18.52 33.80
N ASN A 76 -4.92 -17.49 33.00
CA ASN A 76 -4.84 -17.62 31.56
C ASN A 76 -3.89 -16.56 30.96
N ALA A 77 -3.57 -16.70 29.69
CA ALA A 77 -2.94 -15.66 28.90
C ALA A 77 -3.45 -15.68 27.46
N PHE A 78 -3.14 -14.62 26.71
CA PHE A 78 -3.30 -14.63 25.27
C PHE A 78 -2.29 -13.68 24.62
N THR A 79 -1.99 -13.96 23.37
CA THR A 79 -1.16 -13.13 22.49
C THR A 79 -2.00 -12.67 21.30
N SER A 80 -1.98 -11.37 21.01
CA SER A 80 -2.56 -10.78 19.80
C SER A 80 -1.48 -10.12 18.94
N GLU A 81 -1.89 -9.45 17.88
CA GLU A 81 -0.99 -8.71 16.99
C GLU A 81 -0.23 -7.64 17.78
N GLU A 82 -0.88 -6.93 18.71
CA GLU A 82 -0.32 -5.71 19.30
C GLU A 82 -0.13 -5.78 20.83
N ALA A 83 -0.58 -6.84 21.48
CA ALA A 83 -0.49 -7.02 22.93
C ALA A 83 -0.39 -8.49 23.35
N THR A 84 0.21 -8.73 24.51
CA THR A 84 0.21 -10.01 25.21
C THR A 84 -0.31 -9.75 26.61
N CYS A 85 -1.24 -10.56 27.11
CA CYS A 85 -1.85 -10.36 28.41
C CYS A 85 -1.77 -11.63 29.25
N TYR A 86 -1.22 -11.53 30.45
CA TYR A 86 -1.26 -12.58 31.47
C TYR A 86 -2.27 -12.19 32.54
N LEU A 87 -3.30 -13.02 32.76
CA LEU A 87 -4.45 -12.63 33.55
C LEU A 87 -4.90 -13.72 34.53
N ALA A 88 -5.45 -13.27 35.66
CA ALA A 88 -6.06 -14.15 36.63
C ALA A 88 -7.35 -13.57 37.17
N ARG A 89 -8.30 -14.44 37.51
CA ARG A 89 -9.51 -14.12 38.27
C ARG A 89 -9.52 -14.92 39.54
N VAL A 90 -9.63 -14.25 40.68
CA VAL A 90 -9.57 -14.87 42.01
C VAL A 90 -10.63 -14.27 42.93
N MET A 91 -10.86 -14.89 44.09
CA MET A 91 -11.55 -14.20 45.18
C MET A 91 -10.75 -12.96 45.60
N SER A 92 -11.42 -11.86 45.94
CA SER A 92 -10.76 -10.57 46.24
C SER A 92 -9.70 -10.68 47.34
N CYS A 93 -9.89 -11.54 48.35
CA CYS A 93 -8.90 -11.79 49.40
C CYS A 93 -7.62 -12.50 48.93
N HIS A 94 -7.66 -13.17 47.77
CA HIS A 94 -6.52 -13.86 47.16
C HIS A 94 -5.82 -13.03 46.08
N LEU A 95 -6.28 -11.80 45.80
CA LEU A 95 -5.65 -10.91 44.84
C LEU A 95 -4.14 -10.65 45.11
N PRO A 96 -3.68 -10.51 46.38
CA PRO A 96 -2.24 -10.39 46.64
C PRO A 96 -1.42 -11.60 46.16
N ILE A 97 -1.99 -12.80 46.19
CA ILE A 97 -1.36 -14.03 45.68
C ILE A 97 -1.29 -13.96 44.15
N ALA A 98 -2.39 -13.59 43.49
CA ALA A 98 -2.42 -13.43 42.03
C ALA A 98 -1.40 -12.40 41.53
N ILE A 99 -1.27 -11.25 42.20
CA ILE A 99 -0.22 -10.26 41.89
C ILE A 99 1.16 -10.91 42.01
N ASN A 100 1.43 -11.64 43.10
CA ASN A 100 2.73 -12.25 43.31
C ASN A 100 3.08 -13.31 42.25
N VAL A 101 2.13 -14.20 41.91
CA VAL A 101 2.31 -15.25 40.91
C VAL A 101 2.55 -14.64 39.52
N LEU A 102 1.68 -13.73 39.07
CA LEU A 102 1.81 -13.11 37.75
C LEU A 102 3.07 -12.24 37.62
N SER A 103 3.42 -11.49 38.66
CA SER A 103 4.66 -10.70 38.66
C SER A 103 5.89 -11.61 38.53
N ASP A 104 5.90 -12.73 39.24
CA ASP A 104 7.00 -13.68 39.21
C ASP A 104 7.13 -14.38 37.85
N MET A 105 6.01 -14.75 37.21
CA MET A 105 5.98 -15.29 35.84
C MET A 105 6.63 -14.33 34.84
N ILE A 106 6.31 -13.03 34.94
CA ILE A 106 6.79 -12.01 34.01
C ILE A 106 8.26 -11.64 34.27
N LEU A 107 8.64 -11.53 35.55
CA LEU A 107 9.97 -11.05 35.95
C LEU A 107 11.02 -12.16 35.87
N ASN A 108 10.71 -13.34 36.41
CA ASN A 108 11.69 -14.38 36.71
C ASN A 108 11.38 -15.73 36.04
N PRO A 109 11.02 -15.81 34.75
CA PRO A 109 10.76 -17.09 34.11
C PRO A 109 12.05 -17.93 34.04
N LEU A 110 11.90 -19.24 34.17
CA LEU A 110 13.03 -20.17 34.22
C LEU A 110 13.70 -20.35 32.84
N LEU A 111 12.89 -20.40 31.78
CA LEU A 111 13.31 -20.54 30.37
C LEU A 111 14.38 -21.61 30.15
N GLU A 112 14.18 -22.80 30.72
CA GLU A 112 15.07 -23.96 30.56
C GLU A 112 14.93 -24.62 29.19
N ASP A 113 16.04 -25.15 28.66
CA ASP A 113 16.09 -25.81 27.35
C ASP A 113 15.11 -26.99 27.26
N GLU A 114 14.96 -27.78 28.34
CA GLU A 114 14.00 -28.89 28.37
C GLU A 114 12.54 -28.41 28.23
N HIS A 115 12.17 -27.30 28.88
CA HIS A 115 10.83 -26.73 28.76
C HIS A 115 10.60 -26.12 27.38
N ILE A 116 11.62 -25.50 26.79
CA ILE A 116 11.58 -24.94 25.43
C ILE A 116 11.32 -26.05 24.41
N GLU A 117 12.06 -27.15 24.45
CA GLU A 117 11.88 -28.23 23.48
C GLU A 117 10.54 -28.95 23.63
N ARG A 118 10.05 -29.13 24.87
CA ARG A 118 8.70 -29.68 25.10
C ARG A 118 7.62 -28.78 24.53
N GLU A 119 7.72 -27.47 24.78
CA GLU A 119 6.69 -26.53 24.36
C GLU A 119 6.71 -26.24 22.86
N ARG A 120 7.90 -26.32 22.24
CA ARG A 120 8.04 -26.30 20.78
C ARG A 120 7.14 -27.35 20.13
N MET A 121 7.13 -28.58 20.66
CA MET A 121 6.28 -29.66 20.12
C MET A 121 4.79 -29.35 20.28
N VAL A 122 4.38 -28.73 21.40
CA VAL A 122 2.99 -28.32 21.62
C VAL A 122 2.55 -27.28 20.60
N ILE A 123 3.36 -26.24 20.39
CA ILE A 123 3.07 -25.16 19.43
C ILE A 123 3.05 -25.70 17.99
N LEU A 124 3.93 -26.63 17.65
CA LEU A 124 3.91 -27.28 16.34
C LEU A 124 2.61 -28.06 16.08
N GLU A 125 2.07 -28.75 17.08
CA GLU A 125 0.76 -29.41 16.97
C GLU A 125 -0.39 -28.39 16.91
N GLU A 126 -0.29 -27.27 17.61
CA GLU A 126 -1.27 -26.18 17.54
C GLU A 126 -1.31 -25.54 16.14
N ILE A 127 -0.15 -25.29 15.52
CA ILE A 127 -0.08 -24.81 14.13
C ILE A 127 -0.78 -25.78 13.18
N LYS A 128 -0.58 -27.10 13.37
CA LYS A 128 -1.28 -28.13 12.58
C LYS A 128 -2.78 -28.08 12.82
N MET A 129 -3.22 -28.00 14.07
CA MET A 129 -4.63 -27.88 14.45
C MET A 129 -5.28 -26.67 13.78
N TYR A 130 -4.63 -25.50 13.78
CA TYR A 130 -5.16 -24.31 13.09
C TYR A 130 -5.29 -24.53 11.59
N ARG A 131 -4.29 -25.13 10.93
CA ARG A 131 -4.36 -25.51 9.50
C ARG A 131 -5.42 -26.58 9.22
N ASP A 132 -5.77 -27.36 10.24
CA ASP A 132 -6.81 -28.37 10.20
C ASP A 132 -8.22 -27.87 10.46
N PHE A 133 -8.37 -26.62 10.90
CA PHE A 133 -9.65 -25.96 11.09
C PHE A 133 -9.88 -24.87 10.02
N PRO A 134 -10.52 -25.19 8.88
CA PRO A 134 -10.58 -24.30 7.71
C PRO A 134 -11.24 -22.94 8.00
N SER A 135 -12.24 -22.92 8.90
CA SER A 135 -12.93 -21.70 9.33
C SER A 135 -12.04 -20.73 10.09
N ALA A 136 -10.99 -21.18 10.78
CA ALA A 136 -9.97 -20.30 11.36
C ALA A 136 -8.83 -20.04 10.38
N TYR A 137 -8.40 -21.06 9.64
CA TYR A 137 -7.26 -20.93 8.73
C TYR A 137 -7.50 -19.91 7.61
N VAL A 138 -8.74 -19.76 7.14
CA VAL A 138 -9.09 -18.76 6.13
C VAL A 138 -8.81 -17.32 6.59
N HIS A 139 -8.93 -17.02 7.89
CA HIS A 139 -8.59 -15.70 8.41
C HIS A 139 -7.08 -15.45 8.34
N ALA A 140 -6.25 -16.43 8.71
CA ALA A 140 -4.79 -16.31 8.57
C ALA A 140 -4.37 -16.13 7.09
N LEU A 141 -5.03 -16.83 6.16
CA LEU A 141 -4.80 -16.65 4.72
C LEU A 141 -5.23 -15.25 4.25
N PHE A 142 -6.30 -14.70 4.82
CA PHE A 142 -6.79 -13.37 4.51
C PHE A 142 -5.87 -12.26 5.04
N ASP A 143 -5.35 -12.40 6.25
CA ASP A 143 -4.38 -11.45 6.82
C ASP A 143 -3.05 -11.47 6.03
N GLU A 144 -2.56 -12.65 5.65
CA GLU A 144 -1.37 -12.80 4.80
C GLU A 144 -1.58 -12.18 3.40
N LEU A 145 -2.80 -12.28 2.85
CA LEU A 145 -3.16 -11.64 1.59
C LEU A 145 -3.24 -10.12 1.73
N LEU A 146 -3.75 -9.60 2.85
CA LEU A 146 -3.92 -8.18 3.09
C LEU A 146 -2.59 -7.48 3.40
N TRP A 147 -1.69 -8.15 4.11
CA TRP A 147 -0.38 -7.65 4.53
C TRP A 147 0.75 -8.63 4.22
N PRO A 148 1.07 -8.82 2.93
CA PRO A 148 2.08 -9.79 2.51
C PRO A 148 3.46 -9.39 3.05
N GLU A 149 4.16 -10.37 3.62
CA GLU A 149 5.51 -10.22 4.18
C GLU A 149 5.63 -9.10 5.24
N GLN A 150 4.54 -8.82 5.96
CA GLN A 150 4.48 -7.82 7.03
C GLN A 150 3.96 -8.45 8.33
N PRO A 151 4.34 -7.92 9.51
CA PRO A 151 3.98 -8.51 10.80
C PRO A 151 2.48 -8.73 11.03
N LEU A 152 1.61 -7.84 10.53
CA LEU A 152 0.15 -7.99 10.63
C LEU A 152 -0.41 -9.13 9.76
N GLY A 153 0.32 -9.57 8.74
CA GLY A 153 -0.07 -10.71 7.90
C GLY A 153 0.53 -12.04 8.35
N PHE A 154 1.26 -12.05 9.48
CA PHE A 154 1.84 -13.27 10.01
C PHE A 154 0.87 -13.96 10.97
N MET A 155 0.85 -15.29 10.93
CA MET A 155 0.10 -16.10 11.89
C MET A 155 0.73 -15.94 13.28
N ILE A 156 -0.10 -15.67 14.30
CA ILE A 156 0.35 -15.48 15.69
C ILE A 156 1.07 -16.71 16.24
N ALA A 157 0.58 -17.92 15.91
CA ALA A 157 1.22 -19.17 16.30
C ALA A 157 2.62 -19.38 15.67
N GLY A 158 2.94 -18.62 14.61
CA GLY A 158 4.24 -18.66 13.94
C GLY A 158 4.33 -19.56 12.72
N ARG A 159 5.51 -19.56 12.11
CA ARG A 159 5.87 -20.46 11.00
C ARG A 159 6.58 -21.69 11.57
N GLU A 160 6.19 -22.87 11.11
CA GLU A 160 6.75 -24.15 11.54
C GLU A 160 8.28 -24.21 11.46
N GLU A 161 8.87 -23.69 10.37
CA GLU A 161 10.32 -23.61 10.15
C GLU A 161 11.01 -22.70 11.19
N VAL A 162 10.38 -21.58 11.53
CA VAL A 162 10.90 -20.61 12.50
C VAL A 162 10.76 -21.16 13.91
N ILE A 163 9.57 -21.67 14.27
CA ILE A 163 9.34 -22.33 15.55
C ILE A 163 10.26 -23.53 15.74
N THR A 164 10.66 -24.24 14.69
CA THR A 164 11.63 -25.35 14.82
C THR A 164 13.06 -24.87 15.12
N SER A 165 13.43 -23.67 14.66
CA SER A 165 14.81 -23.17 14.71
C SER A 165 15.11 -22.17 15.84
N LEU A 166 14.07 -21.56 16.44
CA LEU A 166 14.21 -20.57 17.52
C LEU A 166 15.02 -21.10 18.70
N LYS A 167 16.06 -20.36 19.08
CA LYS A 167 16.95 -20.73 20.19
C LYS A 167 16.59 -19.98 21.47
N ARG A 168 16.96 -20.55 22.61
CA ARG A 168 16.79 -19.96 23.94
C ARG A 168 17.29 -18.52 24.04
N GLY A 169 18.47 -18.22 23.49
CA GLY A 169 19.05 -16.88 23.50
C GLY A 169 18.16 -15.84 22.82
N GLU A 170 17.56 -16.19 21.68
CA GLU A 170 16.69 -15.29 20.92
C GLU A 170 15.39 -15.00 21.68
N ILE A 171 14.82 -16.00 22.36
CA ILE A 171 13.62 -15.85 23.22
C ILE A 171 13.94 -14.94 24.41
N PHE A 172 15.11 -15.13 25.02
CA PHE A 172 15.55 -14.30 26.14
C PHE A 172 15.79 -12.85 25.73
N ASP A 173 16.47 -12.63 24.61
CA ASP A 173 16.72 -11.30 24.06
C ASP A 173 15.43 -10.59 23.65
N TYR A 174 14.48 -11.33 23.06
CA TYR A 174 13.15 -10.81 22.70
C TYR A 174 12.39 -10.33 23.94
N LYS A 175 12.38 -11.15 25.01
CA LYS A 175 11.79 -10.76 26.30
C LYS A 175 12.44 -9.49 26.82
N ASN A 176 13.76 -9.45 26.94
CA ASN A 176 14.47 -8.31 27.53
C ASN A 176 14.28 -7.02 26.73
N LYS A 177 14.15 -7.13 25.41
CA LYS A 177 13.90 -5.98 24.53
C LYS A 177 12.51 -5.37 24.77
N LEU A 178 11.48 -6.20 24.85
CA LEU A 178 10.09 -5.72 24.84
C LEU A 178 9.45 -5.58 26.23
N TYR A 179 9.86 -6.39 27.20
CA TYR A 179 9.26 -6.47 28.53
C TYR A 179 9.98 -5.51 29.49
N ASN A 180 9.78 -4.21 29.29
CA ASN A 180 10.25 -3.13 30.17
C ASN A 180 9.08 -2.37 30.83
N SER A 181 9.36 -1.57 31.86
CA SER A 181 8.33 -0.94 32.70
C SER A 181 7.39 -0.02 31.90
N ALA A 182 7.93 0.76 30.96
CA ALA A 182 7.16 1.63 30.07
C ALA A 182 6.20 0.91 29.09
N ASN A 183 6.29 -0.42 29.01
CA ASN A 183 5.47 -1.26 28.13
C ASN A 183 4.45 -2.12 28.88
N ILE A 184 4.35 -1.98 30.21
CA ILE A 184 3.45 -2.78 31.04
C ILE A 184 2.33 -1.89 31.59
N VAL A 185 1.10 -2.36 31.40
CA VAL A 185 -0.10 -1.85 32.06
C VAL A 185 -0.67 -2.93 32.96
N VAL A 186 -0.84 -2.63 34.24
CA VAL A 186 -1.52 -3.51 35.20
C VAL A 186 -2.96 -3.04 35.35
N ALA A 187 -3.90 -3.84 34.85
CA ALA A 187 -5.32 -3.57 34.94
C ALA A 187 -5.96 -4.43 36.02
N VAL A 188 -6.71 -3.83 36.96
CA VAL A 188 -7.38 -4.55 38.05
C VAL A 188 -8.83 -4.10 38.23
N SER A 189 -9.75 -5.04 38.42
CA SER A 189 -11.16 -4.76 38.69
C SER A 189 -11.72 -5.70 39.76
N GLY A 190 -12.57 -5.19 40.64
CA GLY A 190 -13.17 -5.97 41.74
C GLY A 190 -13.30 -5.18 43.03
N ASN A 191 -13.61 -5.84 44.15
CA ASN A 191 -13.62 -5.18 45.45
C ASN A 191 -12.19 -4.98 45.97
N ILE A 192 -11.58 -3.86 45.58
CA ILE A 192 -10.16 -3.56 45.75
C ILE A 192 -9.92 -2.12 46.25
N ASN A 193 -8.71 -1.86 46.75
CA ASN A 193 -8.19 -0.54 47.08
C ASN A 193 -7.04 -0.18 46.13
N HIS A 194 -7.12 0.97 45.46
CA HIS A 194 -6.13 1.39 44.45
C HIS A 194 -4.71 1.47 45.02
N GLU A 195 -4.54 2.15 46.16
CA GLU A 195 -3.22 2.40 46.77
C GLU A 195 -2.53 1.10 47.22
N GLU A 196 -3.31 0.13 47.71
CA GLU A 196 -2.78 -1.18 48.07
C GLU A 196 -2.27 -1.96 46.85
N ILE A 197 -2.95 -1.84 45.70
CA ILE A 197 -2.50 -2.46 44.45
C ILE A 197 -1.24 -1.77 43.95
N VAL A 198 -1.21 -0.43 43.97
CA VAL A 198 -0.05 0.37 43.58
C VAL A 198 1.18 -0.05 44.38
N SER A 199 1.09 -0.08 45.71
CA SER A 199 2.20 -0.46 46.58
C SER A 199 2.70 -1.89 46.32
N LYS A 200 1.80 -2.85 46.08
CA LYS A 200 2.18 -4.25 45.79
C LYS A 200 2.85 -4.40 44.43
N VAL A 201 2.32 -3.75 43.40
CA VAL A 201 2.87 -3.78 42.05
C VAL A 201 4.22 -3.07 42.01
N GLU A 202 4.33 -1.89 42.62
CA GLU A 202 5.60 -1.15 42.73
C GLU A 202 6.68 -1.96 43.42
N SER A 203 6.36 -2.60 44.55
CA SER A 203 7.29 -3.48 45.25
C SER A 203 7.77 -4.64 44.37
N ALA A 204 6.85 -5.27 43.63
CA ALA A 204 7.18 -6.41 42.77
C ALA A 204 7.99 -6.01 41.52
N PHE A 205 7.68 -4.87 40.90
CA PHE A 205 8.25 -4.42 39.63
C PHE A 205 9.44 -3.44 39.80
N SER A 206 9.79 -3.07 41.02
CA SER A 206 11.00 -2.27 41.32
C SER A 206 12.31 -2.79 40.68
N PRO A 207 12.53 -4.09 40.46
CA PRO A 207 13.75 -4.57 39.80
C PRO A 207 13.75 -4.38 38.27
N LEU A 208 12.60 -4.06 37.68
CA LEU A 208 12.42 -4.02 36.24
C LEU A 208 13.08 -2.74 35.70
N PRO A 209 13.99 -2.84 34.71
CA PRO A 209 14.69 -1.66 34.22
C PRO A 209 13.72 -0.64 33.62
N ASP A 210 14.04 0.63 33.83
CA ASP A 210 13.48 1.71 33.04
C ASP A 210 13.76 1.45 31.56
N GLY A 211 12.76 1.65 30.72
CA GLY A 211 12.87 1.35 29.30
C GLY A 211 12.11 2.33 28.44
N GLN A 212 12.27 2.17 27.13
CA GLN A 212 11.51 2.93 26.15
C GLN A 212 10.26 2.16 25.74
N ARG A 213 9.20 2.91 25.48
CA ARG A 213 7.97 2.36 24.93
C ARG A 213 8.21 1.75 23.55
N ASN A 214 7.65 0.57 23.31
CA ASN A 214 7.78 -0.16 22.06
C ASN A 214 6.99 0.55 20.94
N HIS A 215 7.63 0.67 19.78
CA HIS A 215 7.04 1.31 18.60
C HIS A 215 6.53 0.25 17.62
N PHE A 216 5.33 0.44 17.10
CA PHE A 216 4.80 -0.43 16.07
C PHE A 216 5.44 -0.12 14.72
N SER A 217 5.84 -1.15 13.99
CA SER A 217 6.21 -1.02 12.58
C SER A 217 5.00 -0.55 11.78
N SER A 218 5.16 0.53 11.01
CA SER A 218 4.09 1.04 10.17
C SER A 218 3.76 0.09 9.02
N VAL A 219 2.47 0.00 8.68
CA VAL A 219 2.04 -0.77 7.51
C VAL A 219 2.51 -0.08 6.24
N VAL A 220 3.05 -0.88 5.31
CA VAL A 220 3.37 -0.47 3.96
C VAL A 220 2.28 -0.98 3.03
N GLU A 221 1.51 -0.07 2.45
CA GLU A 221 0.49 -0.44 1.49
C GLU A 221 1.11 -0.73 0.12
N LYS A 222 1.05 -1.99 -0.30
CA LYS A 222 1.56 -2.45 -1.60
C LYS A 222 0.45 -2.99 -2.50
N GLN A 223 -0.70 -3.35 -1.93
CA GLN A 223 -1.76 -3.96 -2.72
C GLN A 223 -2.34 -2.91 -3.66
N SER A 224 -2.34 -3.30 -4.92
CA SER A 224 -2.60 -2.38 -6.01
C SER A 224 -3.98 -2.67 -6.65
N GLU A 225 -4.42 -3.92 -6.60
CA GLU A 225 -5.71 -4.41 -7.11
C GLU A 225 -6.38 -5.33 -6.09
N PRO A 226 -7.69 -5.62 -6.20
CA PRO A 226 -8.30 -6.68 -5.42
C PRO A 226 -7.58 -8.00 -5.70
N GLU A 227 -7.15 -8.69 -4.65
CA GLU A 227 -6.46 -9.97 -4.75
C GLU A 227 -7.34 -11.09 -4.19
N VAL A 228 -7.13 -12.30 -4.68
CA VAL A 228 -7.86 -13.50 -4.24
C VAL A 228 -6.83 -14.60 -3.98
N LYS A 229 -6.87 -15.16 -2.77
CA LYS A 229 -6.07 -16.33 -2.39
C LYS A 229 -6.99 -17.53 -2.20
N VAL A 230 -6.75 -18.60 -2.95
CA VAL A 230 -7.52 -19.84 -2.85
C VAL A 230 -6.60 -20.95 -2.35
N LYS A 231 -7.00 -21.61 -1.27
CA LYS A 231 -6.37 -22.83 -0.78
C LYS A 231 -7.33 -24.00 -0.95
N THR A 232 -6.99 -24.94 -1.81
CA THR A 232 -7.77 -26.15 -2.01
C THR A 232 -7.49 -27.15 -0.87
N LYS A 233 -8.57 -27.64 -0.25
CA LYS A 233 -8.59 -28.72 0.74
C LYS A 233 -9.85 -29.55 0.52
N ASP A 234 -9.83 -30.81 0.92
CA ASP A 234 -11.01 -31.67 0.89
C ASP A 234 -11.94 -31.31 2.05
N THR A 235 -12.95 -30.47 1.79
CA THR A 235 -13.91 -29.96 2.78
C THR A 235 -15.32 -29.90 2.20
N GLU A 236 -16.32 -30.16 3.05
CA GLU A 236 -17.75 -30.11 2.67
C GLU A 236 -18.24 -28.69 2.32
N GLN A 237 -17.57 -27.66 2.86
CA GLN A 237 -17.89 -26.26 2.66
C GLN A 237 -16.67 -25.47 2.21
N THR A 238 -16.91 -24.37 1.50
CA THR A 238 -15.93 -23.32 1.24
C THR A 238 -16.02 -22.31 2.37
N HIS A 239 -14.94 -22.17 3.11
CA HIS A 239 -14.79 -21.09 4.08
C HIS A 239 -14.15 -19.90 3.37
N LEU A 240 -14.78 -18.74 3.46
CA LEU A 240 -14.35 -17.52 2.79
C LEU A 240 -14.22 -16.35 3.76
N CYS A 241 -13.22 -15.51 3.51
CA CYS A 241 -13.13 -14.16 4.05
C CYS A 241 -13.18 -13.16 2.89
N LEU A 242 -14.08 -12.19 2.98
CA LEU A 242 -14.19 -11.07 2.05
C LEU A 242 -14.09 -9.77 2.83
N GLY A 243 -13.23 -8.85 2.39
CA GLY A 243 -13.00 -7.65 3.16
C GLY A 243 -11.92 -6.76 2.60
N GLY A 244 -11.46 -5.83 3.43
CA GLY A 244 -10.38 -4.92 3.08
C GLY A 244 -9.98 -4.02 4.24
N ARG A 245 -9.20 -2.98 3.95
CA ARG A 245 -8.72 -2.05 4.97
C ARG A 245 -9.88 -1.30 5.62
N ALA A 246 -9.80 -1.16 6.92
CA ALA A 246 -10.72 -0.37 7.73
C ALA A 246 -9.98 0.71 8.51
N LEU A 247 -10.68 1.34 9.45
CA LEU A 247 -10.17 2.46 10.22
C LEU A 247 -9.18 2.00 11.29
N ARG A 248 -8.12 2.79 11.51
CA ARG A 248 -7.24 2.68 12.68
C ARG A 248 -7.97 2.85 14.01
N ARG A 249 -7.42 2.28 15.08
CA ARG A 249 -8.04 2.19 16.42
C ARG A 249 -8.43 3.53 17.05
N ASP A 250 -7.67 4.59 16.76
CA ASP A 250 -7.89 5.94 17.29
C ASP A 250 -8.75 6.82 16.37
N HIS A 251 -9.26 6.28 15.25
CA HIS A 251 -10.01 7.07 14.28
C HIS A 251 -11.31 7.64 14.88
N PRO A 252 -11.64 8.93 14.66
CA PRO A 252 -12.86 9.55 15.19
C PRO A 252 -14.15 8.81 14.79
N ASP A 253 -14.18 8.27 13.57
CA ASP A 253 -15.34 7.57 13.00
C ASP A 253 -15.48 6.10 13.43
N LYS A 254 -14.62 5.59 14.32
CA LYS A 254 -14.65 4.17 14.71
C LYS A 254 -16.01 3.72 15.28
N TYR A 255 -16.73 4.59 15.98
CA TYR A 255 -18.04 4.27 16.53
C TYR A 255 -19.12 4.17 15.45
N ALA A 256 -19.06 5.04 14.44
CA ALA A 256 -19.94 4.93 13.27
C ALA A 256 -19.61 3.68 12.44
N ALA A 257 -18.33 3.29 12.33
CA ALA A 257 -17.92 2.03 11.70
C ALA A 257 -18.41 0.81 12.49
N MET A 258 -18.38 0.86 13.83
CA MET A 258 -18.92 -0.19 14.69
C MET A 258 -20.44 -0.34 14.51
N VAL A 259 -21.18 0.78 14.43
CA VAL A 259 -22.62 0.76 14.12
C VAL A 259 -22.87 0.16 12.73
N LEU A 260 -22.10 0.57 11.72
CA LEU A 260 -22.15 -0.01 10.37
C LEU A 260 -21.94 -1.53 10.40
N ASN A 261 -20.91 -2.00 11.11
CA ASN A 261 -20.61 -3.43 11.22
C ASN A 261 -21.75 -4.22 11.87
N THR A 262 -22.34 -3.68 12.95
CA THR A 262 -23.48 -4.32 13.63
C THR A 262 -24.69 -4.46 12.70
N ILE A 263 -24.97 -3.45 11.87
CA ILE A 263 -26.04 -3.51 10.88
C ILE A 263 -25.72 -4.50 9.76
N LEU A 264 -24.46 -4.51 9.29
CA LEU A 264 -24.02 -5.35 8.18
C LEU A 264 -24.06 -6.84 8.56
N GLY A 265 -23.32 -7.24 9.59
CA GLY A 265 -23.09 -8.65 9.91
C GLY A 265 -22.71 -8.94 11.37
N GLY A 266 -22.79 -7.96 12.28
CA GLY A 266 -22.29 -8.11 13.65
C GLY A 266 -23.22 -8.86 14.63
N ASN A 267 -24.44 -9.20 14.23
CA ASN A 267 -25.37 -10.00 15.04
C ASN A 267 -26.42 -10.74 14.19
N MET A 268 -27.31 -11.50 14.83
CA MET A 268 -28.35 -12.30 14.13
C MET A 268 -29.48 -11.45 13.52
N SER A 269 -29.61 -10.17 13.91
CA SER A 269 -30.58 -9.23 13.34
C SER A 269 -30.02 -8.41 12.16
N SER A 270 -28.78 -8.71 11.75
CA SER A 270 -28.05 -7.98 10.71
C SER A 270 -28.50 -8.35 9.30
N ARG A 271 -28.16 -7.49 8.33
CA ARG A 271 -28.54 -7.66 6.92
C ARG A 271 -27.97 -8.95 6.33
N LEU A 272 -26.70 -9.26 6.56
CA LEU A 272 -26.06 -10.46 6.03
C LEU A 272 -26.67 -11.73 6.63
N PHE A 273 -26.93 -11.74 7.94
CA PHE A 273 -27.57 -12.89 8.59
C PHE A 273 -28.96 -13.14 7.99
N ASN A 274 -29.76 -12.09 7.80
CA ASN A 274 -31.09 -12.22 7.21
C ASN A 274 -31.06 -12.62 5.72
N GLU A 275 -30.25 -11.95 4.89
CA GLU A 275 -30.27 -12.16 3.45
C GLU A 275 -29.56 -13.44 2.99
N VAL A 276 -28.43 -13.81 3.62
CA VAL A 276 -27.63 -14.95 3.21
C VAL A 276 -28.05 -16.23 3.93
N ARG A 277 -28.28 -16.17 5.25
CA ARG A 277 -28.65 -17.34 6.05
C ARG A 277 -30.16 -17.56 6.09
N GLU A 278 -30.95 -16.62 6.60
CA GLU A 278 -32.39 -16.85 6.83
C GLU A 278 -33.20 -16.97 5.53
N LYS A 279 -33.06 -16.02 4.60
CA LYS A 279 -33.85 -16.01 3.37
C LYS A 279 -33.44 -17.04 2.32
N ARG A 280 -32.15 -17.38 2.26
CA ARG A 280 -31.58 -18.16 1.15
C ARG A 280 -30.87 -19.44 1.57
N GLY A 281 -30.56 -19.62 2.86
CA GLY A 281 -29.87 -20.81 3.36
C GLY A 281 -28.54 -21.08 2.66
N LEU A 282 -27.79 -20.04 2.29
CA LEU A 282 -26.51 -20.18 1.57
C LEU A 282 -25.35 -20.49 2.50
N ALA A 283 -25.41 -19.97 3.74
CA ALA A 283 -24.41 -20.15 4.77
C ALA A 283 -25.08 -20.55 6.08
N TYR A 284 -24.46 -21.47 6.82
CA TYR A 284 -24.86 -21.74 8.20
C TYR A 284 -24.36 -20.62 9.14
N GLU A 285 -23.14 -20.16 8.90
CA GLU A 285 -22.52 -19.05 9.63
C GLU A 285 -22.08 -17.97 8.64
N ILE A 286 -22.50 -16.74 8.91
CA ILE A 286 -22.03 -15.53 8.25
C ILE A 286 -21.99 -14.41 9.28
N HIS A 287 -20.88 -13.70 9.36
CA HIS A 287 -20.72 -12.54 10.22
C HIS A 287 -19.72 -11.55 9.64
N SER A 288 -19.71 -10.34 10.18
CA SER A 288 -18.70 -9.33 9.87
C SER A 288 -18.06 -8.76 11.13
N SER A 289 -16.76 -8.46 11.04
CA SER A 289 -16.02 -7.77 12.10
C SER A 289 -15.19 -6.62 11.54
N ILE A 290 -15.01 -5.60 12.37
CA ILE A 290 -14.05 -4.52 12.12
C ILE A 290 -13.06 -4.50 13.27
N SER A 291 -11.78 -4.68 12.95
CA SER A 291 -10.67 -4.59 13.91
C SER A 291 -9.80 -3.39 13.56
N GLY A 292 -9.54 -2.54 14.56
CA GLY A 292 -8.66 -1.38 14.42
C GLY A 292 -7.30 -1.66 15.06
N PHE A 293 -6.24 -1.41 14.30
CA PHE A 293 -4.84 -1.47 14.73
C PHE A 293 -4.27 -0.05 14.87
N TYR A 294 -3.00 0.07 15.22
CA TYR A 294 -2.36 1.38 15.48
C TYR A 294 -2.51 2.41 14.33
N ASP A 295 -2.27 2.00 13.09
CA ASP A 295 -2.21 2.85 11.91
C ASP A 295 -3.09 2.36 10.74
N THR A 296 -3.71 1.19 10.87
CA THR A 296 -4.60 0.56 9.89
C THR A 296 -5.76 -0.15 10.59
N GLY A 297 -6.66 -0.75 9.82
CA GLY A 297 -7.68 -1.66 10.33
C GLY A 297 -8.08 -2.67 9.26
N VAL A 298 -8.94 -3.60 9.63
CA VAL A 298 -9.53 -4.59 8.72
C VAL A 298 -11.03 -4.68 8.94
N LEU A 299 -11.79 -4.72 7.85
CA LEU A 299 -13.17 -5.18 7.80
C LEU A 299 -13.10 -6.56 7.16
N VAL A 300 -13.65 -7.57 7.83
CA VAL A 300 -13.75 -8.92 7.28
C VAL A 300 -15.18 -9.43 7.41
N ILE A 301 -15.67 -10.05 6.35
CA ILE A 301 -16.92 -10.79 6.29
C ILE A 301 -16.54 -12.25 6.12
N SER A 302 -16.87 -13.08 7.09
CA SER A 302 -16.53 -14.49 7.11
C SER A 302 -17.78 -15.35 6.95
N ALA A 303 -17.71 -16.37 6.11
CA ALA A 303 -18.82 -17.31 5.90
C ALA A 303 -18.34 -18.72 5.54
N GLY A 304 -19.10 -19.72 5.98
CA GLY A 304 -19.02 -21.11 5.51
C GLY A 304 -20.20 -21.43 4.60
N VAL A 305 -19.92 -21.71 3.31
CA VAL A 305 -20.94 -21.89 2.27
C VAL A 305 -20.77 -23.21 1.52
N ASP A 306 -21.86 -23.76 0.97
CA ASP A 306 -21.78 -24.90 0.04
C ASP A 306 -20.88 -24.54 -1.15
N ASN A 307 -19.96 -25.44 -1.51
CA ASN A 307 -18.95 -25.26 -2.56
C ASN A 307 -19.55 -24.77 -3.90
N ARG A 308 -20.81 -25.14 -4.21
CA ARG A 308 -21.49 -24.76 -5.46
C ARG A 308 -22.12 -23.37 -5.41
N LYS A 309 -22.25 -22.78 -4.21
CA LYS A 309 -23.00 -21.53 -3.97
C LYS A 309 -22.11 -20.34 -3.61
N VAL A 310 -20.79 -20.50 -3.66
CA VAL A 310 -19.81 -19.45 -3.31
C VAL A 310 -20.04 -18.16 -4.08
N SER A 311 -20.17 -18.25 -5.42
CA SER A 311 -20.36 -17.07 -6.27
C SER A 311 -21.66 -16.32 -5.95
N GLU A 312 -22.73 -17.06 -5.64
CA GLU A 312 -24.02 -16.46 -5.26
C GLU A 312 -23.90 -15.73 -3.91
N ALA A 313 -23.28 -16.37 -2.91
CA ALA A 313 -23.05 -15.79 -1.59
C ALA A 313 -22.22 -14.49 -1.68
N VAL A 314 -21.09 -14.52 -2.40
CA VAL A 314 -20.24 -13.33 -2.61
C VAL A 314 -21.03 -12.20 -3.29
N SER A 315 -21.83 -12.51 -4.31
CA SER A 315 -22.66 -11.49 -4.98
C SER A 315 -23.66 -10.82 -4.04
N ILE A 316 -24.28 -11.58 -3.13
CA ILE A 316 -25.23 -11.04 -2.15
C ILE A 316 -24.52 -10.20 -1.10
N ILE A 317 -23.36 -10.66 -0.60
CA ILE A 317 -22.54 -9.90 0.35
C ILE A 317 -22.18 -8.53 -0.25
N LEU A 318 -21.67 -8.51 -1.48
CA LEU A 318 -21.32 -7.28 -2.17
C LEU A 318 -22.53 -6.37 -2.43
N LYS A 319 -23.70 -6.95 -2.70
CA LYS A 319 -24.96 -6.20 -2.84
C LYS A 319 -25.33 -5.50 -1.53
N GLU A 320 -25.29 -6.20 -0.40
CA GLU A 320 -25.62 -5.59 0.90
C GLU A 320 -24.60 -4.52 1.31
N MET A 321 -23.32 -4.71 1.00
CA MET A 321 -22.31 -3.66 1.18
C MET A 321 -22.60 -2.42 0.33
N ARG A 322 -23.03 -2.61 -0.93
CA ARG A 322 -23.38 -1.50 -1.84
C ARG A 322 -24.58 -0.69 -1.34
N ARG A 323 -25.58 -1.34 -0.75
CA ARG A 323 -26.76 -0.67 -0.20
C ARG A 323 -26.42 0.37 0.87
N PHE A 324 -25.34 0.22 1.64
CA PHE A 324 -24.89 1.26 2.58
C PHE A 324 -24.45 2.56 1.88
N LYS A 325 -24.08 2.50 0.60
CA LYS A 325 -23.71 3.67 -0.20
C LYS A 325 -24.94 4.35 -0.76
N GLU A 326 -25.89 3.55 -1.26
CA GLU A 326 -27.07 3.98 -2.02
C GLU A 326 -28.25 4.39 -1.13
N GLU A 327 -28.42 3.72 0.02
CA GLU A 327 -29.56 3.88 0.91
C GLU A 327 -29.10 4.37 2.29
N THR A 328 -29.73 5.43 2.78
CA THR A 328 -29.58 5.82 4.19
C THR A 328 -30.21 4.75 5.07
N VAL A 329 -29.51 4.33 6.12
CA VAL A 329 -30.01 3.34 7.09
C VAL A 329 -31.30 3.87 7.72
N SER A 330 -32.31 3.00 7.85
CA SER A 330 -33.58 3.39 8.46
C SER A 330 -33.38 3.73 9.94
N HIS A 331 -34.24 4.62 10.48
CA HIS A 331 -34.17 4.99 11.90
C HIS A 331 -34.29 3.76 12.81
N GLU A 332 -35.19 2.83 12.50
CA GLU A 332 -35.39 1.61 13.28
C GLU A 332 -34.15 0.69 13.28
N GLU A 333 -33.52 0.50 12.13
CA GLU A 333 -32.32 -0.32 11.99
C GLU A 333 -31.13 0.32 12.73
N LEU A 334 -30.99 1.64 12.63
CA LEU A 334 -29.97 2.41 13.35
C LEU A 334 -30.14 2.31 14.88
N GLU A 335 -31.34 2.57 15.40
CA GLU A 335 -31.59 2.52 16.83
C GLU A 335 -31.45 1.10 17.37
N ARG A 336 -31.92 0.07 16.64
CA ARG A 336 -31.68 -1.33 17.02
C ARG A 336 -30.20 -1.67 17.13
N ALA A 337 -29.38 -1.21 16.18
CA ALA A 337 -27.94 -1.43 16.21
C ALA A 337 -27.26 -0.71 17.39
N LYS A 338 -27.65 0.55 17.65
CA LYS A 338 -27.15 1.31 18.81
C LYS A 338 -27.50 0.62 20.12
N GLU A 339 -28.78 0.28 20.32
CA GLU A 339 -29.27 -0.40 21.53
C GLU A 339 -28.56 -1.73 21.73
N PHE A 340 -28.35 -2.51 20.66
CA PHE A 340 -27.57 -3.74 20.73
C PHE A 340 -26.15 -3.48 21.24
N ILE A 341 -25.41 -2.55 20.64
CA ILE A 341 -24.02 -2.26 21.03
C ILE A 341 -23.97 -1.75 22.48
N THR A 342 -24.82 -0.79 22.82
CA THR A 342 -24.82 -0.22 24.18
C THR A 342 -25.25 -1.25 25.21
N GLY A 343 -26.20 -2.13 24.89
CA GLY A 343 -26.59 -3.26 25.71
C GLY A 343 -25.44 -4.24 25.93
N GLN A 344 -24.72 -4.62 24.86
CA GLN A 344 -23.55 -5.51 24.96
C GLN A 344 -22.44 -4.91 25.83
N ILE A 345 -22.17 -3.60 25.71
CA ILE A 345 -21.19 -2.91 26.57
C ILE A 345 -21.64 -2.96 28.03
N VAL A 346 -22.89 -2.58 28.33
CA VAL A 346 -23.38 -2.49 29.71
C VAL A 346 -23.43 -3.87 30.37
N LEU A 347 -24.02 -4.86 29.69
CA LEU A 347 -24.15 -6.23 30.20
C LEU A 347 -22.79 -6.92 30.35
N GLY A 348 -21.89 -6.75 29.37
CA GLY A 348 -20.56 -7.36 29.42
C GLY A 348 -19.74 -6.89 30.62
N LEU A 349 -19.86 -5.61 30.98
CA LEU A 349 -19.08 -4.98 32.04
C LEU A 349 -19.57 -5.26 33.47
N GLU A 350 -20.59 -6.10 33.65
CA GLU A 350 -20.94 -6.69 34.94
C GLU A 350 -19.86 -7.66 35.45
N SER A 351 -19.08 -8.23 34.53
CA SER A 351 -17.93 -9.09 34.84
C SER A 351 -16.71 -8.28 35.20
N THR A 352 -16.05 -8.62 36.32
CA THR A 352 -14.75 -8.04 36.67
C THR A 352 -13.75 -8.25 35.53
N SER A 353 -13.69 -9.44 34.94
CA SER A 353 -12.75 -9.73 33.85
C SER A 353 -12.98 -8.86 32.63
N ALA A 354 -14.24 -8.63 32.22
CA ALA A 354 -14.55 -7.76 31.09
C ALA A 354 -14.09 -6.31 31.34
N TYR A 355 -14.31 -5.79 32.56
CA TYR A 355 -13.85 -4.45 32.92
C TYR A 355 -12.32 -4.35 32.95
N MET A 356 -11.64 -5.38 33.42
CA MET A 356 -10.17 -5.45 33.40
C MET A 356 -9.65 -5.39 31.97
N HIS A 357 -10.24 -6.15 31.04
CA HIS A 357 -9.85 -6.11 29.62
C HIS A 357 -10.07 -4.73 29.01
N TRP A 358 -11.23 -4.13 29.26
CA TRP A 358 -11.54 -2.78 28.79
C TRP A 358 -10.48 -1.77 29.23
N LEU A 359 -10.12 -1.75 30.50
CA LEU A 359 -9.14 -0.80 31.04
C LEU A 359 -7.74 -1.05 30.49
N GLY A 360 -7.29 -2.31 30.52
CA GLY A 360 -5.94 -2.70 30.13
C GLY A 360 -5.67 -2.44 28.66
N GLU A 361 -6.55 -2.90 27.78
CA GLU A 361 -6.39 -2.75 26.34
C GLU A 361 -6.38 -1.26 25.93
N ASN A 362 -7.37 -0.48 26.39
CA ASN A 362 -7.45 0.94 26.04
C ASN A 362 -6.24 1.71 26.58
N LYS A 363 -5.82 1.47 27.83
CA LYS A 363 -4.67 2.17 28.39
C LYS A 363 -3.38 1.80 27.66
N LEU A 364 -3.15 0.52 27.37
CA LEU A 364 -1.93 0.06 26.70
C LEU A 364 -1.82 0.61 25.27
N LEU A 365 -2.92 0.57 24.52
CA LEU A 365 -2.91 0.78 23.07
C LEU A 365 -3.28 2.21 22.66
N LEU A 366 -4.03 2.96 23.46
CA LEU A 366 -4.48 4.32 23.16
C LEU A 366 -3.93 5.37 24.14
N GLU A 367 -3.27 4.97 25.23
CA GLU A 367 -2.86 5.80 26.39
C GLU A 367 -4.01 6.52 27.12
N LYS A 368 -5.22 6.43 26.58
CA LYS A 368 -6.44 7.06 27.05
C LYS A 368 -7.50 6.00 27.21
N THR A 369 -8.18 6.01 28.35
CA THR A 369 -9.25 5.07 28.66
C THR A 369 -10.57 5.82 28.77
N LEU A 370 -11.43 5.64 27.77
CA LEU A 370 -12.80 6.14 27.86
C LEU A 370 -13.61 5.23 28.77
N THR A 371 -14.50 5.82 29.55
CA THR A 371 -15.47 5.08 30.34
C THR A 371 -16.55 4.47 29.43
N PRO A 372 -17.19 3.38 29.86
CA PRO A 372 -18.31 2.79 29.12
C PRO A 372 -19.45 3.76 28.86
N VAL A 373 -19.69 4.69 29.80
CA VAL A 373 -20.70 5.76 29.67
C VAL A 373 -20.33 6.70 28.53
N GLU A 374 -19.09 7.19 28.48
CA GLU A 374 -18.63 8.07 27.39
C GLU A 374 -18.70 7.39 26.01
N VAL A 375 -18.36 6.09 25.94
CA VAL A 375 -18.48 5.33 24.69
C VAL A 375 -19.95 5.18 24.30
N THR A 376 -20.83 4.84 25.25
CA THR A 376 -22.28 4.74 25.05
C THR A 376 -22.87 6.04 24.54
N GLU A 377 -22.48 7.19 25.11
CA GLU A 377 -22.91 8.50 24.65
C GLU A 377 -22.44 8.81 23.22
N LYS A 378 -21.20 8.43 22.87
CA LYS A 378 -20.68 8.60 21.50
C LYS A 378 -21.46 7.76 20.50
N ILE A 379 -21.82 6.51 20.84
CA ILE A 379 -22.63 5.63 20.00
C ILE A 379 -24.04 6.19 19.82
N LYS A 380 -24.68 6.66 20.90
CA LYS A 380 -26.04 7.23 20.86
C LYS A 380 -26.14 8.44 19.93
N ARG A 381 -25.07 9.23 19.81
CA ARG A 381 -24.98 10.42 18.94
C ARG A 381 -24.83 10.11 17.45
N ILE A 382 -24.49 8.88 17.07
CA ILE A 382 -24.29 8.50 15.67
C ILE A 382 -25.60 8.66 14.89
N LYS A 383 -25.55 9.27 13.72
CA LYS A 383 -26.72 9.42 12.84
C LYS A 383 -26.61 8.49 11.63
N ALA A 384 -27.72 8.32 10.90
CA ALA A 384 -27.72 7.48 9.71
C ALA A 384 -26.76 8.02 8.63
N GLU A 385 -26.62 9.35 8.57
CA GLU A 385 -25.69 10.03 7.68
C GLU A 385 -24.22 9.74 8.02
N ASP A 386 -23.88 9.52 9.30
CA ASP A 386 -22.52 9.15 9.69
C ASP A 386 -22.16 7.75 9.17
N VAL A 387 -23.11 6.81 9.23
CA VAL A 387 -22.95 5.45 8.69
C VAL A 387 -22.80 5.49 7.18
N GLN A 388 -23.67 6.22 6.50
CA GLN A 388 -23.62 6.38 5.04
C GLN A 388 -22.34 7.11 4.59
N ARG A 389 -21.87 8.11 5.36
CA ARG A 389 -20.62 8.82 5.08
C ARG A 389 -19.41 7.90 5.10
N ILE A 390 -19.34 6.95 6.04
CA ILE A 390 -18.26 5.95 6.06
C ILE A 390 -18.29 5.10 4.78
N ALA A 391 -19.47 4.63 4.38
CA ALA A 391 -19.65 3.88 3.14
C ALA A 391 -19.30 4.71 1.89
N ASN A 392 -19.49 6.04 1.96
CA ASN A 392 -19.25 7.00 0.89
C ASN A 392 -17.94 7.80 1.04
N ARG A 393 -16.93 7.30 1.77
CA ARG A 393 -15.67 8.02 2.00
C ARG A 393 -14.97 8.49 0.72
N VAL A 394 -15.07 7.72 -0.37
CA VAL A 394 -14.60 8.12 -1.71
C VAL A 394 -15.28 9.41 -2.18
N PHE A 395 -16.61 9.53 -2.01
CA PHE A 395 -17.35 10.74 -2.32
C PHE A 395 -17.03 11.88 -1.35
N GLU A 396 -16.79 11.61 -0.06
CA GLU A 396 -16.38 12.67 0.88
C GLU A 396 -15.02 13.28 0.47
N LEU A 397 -14.04 12.44 0.10
CA LEU A 397 -12.76 12.90 -0.42
C LEU A 397 -12.93 13.65 -1.74
N LYS A 398 -13.83 13.17 -2.61
CA LYS A 398 -14.20 13.84 -3.85
C LYS A 398 -14.73 15.25 -3.57
N GLU A 399 -15.71 15.42 -2.67
CA GLU A 399 -16.26 16.73 -2.32
C GLU A 399 -15.18 17.67 -1.75
N ARG A 400 -14.33 17.17 -0.84
CA ARG A 400 -13.23 17.97 -0.30
C ARG A 400 -12.24 18.44 -1.39
N LEU A 401 -11.93 17.57 -2.35
CA LEU A 401 -11.07 17.92 -3.48
C LEU A 401 -11.77 18.91 -4.41
N LYS A 402 -13.07 18.72 -4.65
CA LYS A 402 -13.93 19.62 -5.43
C LYS A 402 -13.90 21.04 -4.88
N ASP A 403 -14.10 21.20 -3.57
CA ASP A 403 -14.01 22.50 -2.88
C ASP A 403 -12.65 23.17 -3.04
N LYS A 404 -11.57 22.38 -2.99
CA LYS A 404 -10.21 22.89 -3.17
C LYS A 404 -9.92 23.31 -4.61
N LEU A 405 -10.45 22.57 -5.58
CA LEU A 405 -10.38 22.92 -6.99
C LEU A 405 -11.16 24.22 -7.26
N TYR A 406 -12.36 24.37 -6.71
CA TYR A 406 -13.13 25.63 -6.76
C TYR A 406 -12.34 26.82 -6.22
N GLN A 407 -11.79 26.68 -5.00
CA GLN A 407 -10.97 27.72 -4.37
C GLN A 407 -9.75 28.07 -5.22
N PHE A 408 -9.10 27.07 -5.83
CA PHE A 408 -7.93 27.27 -6.68
C PHE A 408 -8.29 28.03 -7.97
N ILE A 409 -9.35 27.60 -8.66
CA ILE A 409 -9.85 28.25 -9.89
C ILE A 409 -10.19 29.71 -9.63
N ASP A 410 -10.93 29.99 -8.55
CA ASP A 410 -11.35 31.35 -8.24
C ASP A 410 -10.17 32.23 -7.77
N LYS A 411 -9.30 31.70 -6.91
CA LYS A 411 -8.12 32.43 -6.40
C LYS A 411 -7.18 32.87 -7.52
N TYR A 412 -6.91 31.98 -8.48
CA TYR A 412 -5.97 32.25 -9.56
C TYR A 412 -6.64 32.72 -10.85
N LYS A 413 -7.98 32.81 -10.87
CA LYS A 413 -8.79 33.19 -12.04
C LYS A 413 -8.45 32.34 -13.26
N ILE A 414 -8.42 31.02 -13.06
CA ILE A 414 -8.08 30.05 -14.10
C ILE A 414 -9.16 30.06 -15.20
N ASN A 415 -8.74 30.21 -16.46
CA ASN A 415 -9.65 30.27 -17.61
C ASN A 415 -9.69 28.98 -18.45
N VAL A 416 -8.70 28.09 -18.26
CA VAL A 416 -8.58 26.80 -18.93
C VAL A 416 -7.87 25.81 -18.01
N ILE A 417 -8.32 24.56 -17.99
CA ILE A 417 -7.65 23.46 -17.29
C ILE A 417 -6.95 22.57 -18.32
N ILE A 418 -5.70 22.19 -18.04
CA ILE A 418 -5.01 21.12 -18.75
C ILE A 418 -4.82 19.98 -17.74
N ALA A 419 -5.53 18.88 -17.96
CA ALA A 419 -5.57 17.72 -17.09
C ALA A 419 -4.63 16.65 -17.65
N GLU A 420 -3.42 16.54 -17.10
CA GLU A 420 -2.42 15.55 -17.49
C GLU A 420 -2.69 14.21 -16.80
N ASN A 421 -3.18 13.23 -17.56
CA ASN A 421 -3.46 11.85 -17.15
C ASN A 421 -4.41 11.61 -15.96
N CYS A 422 -4.80 12.64 -15.21
CA CYS A 422 -5.66 12.51 -14.03
C CYS A 422 -7.10 12.11 -14.37
N LEU A 423 -7.52 12.27 -15.62
CA LEU A 423 -8.80 11.81 -16.17
C LEU A 423 -8.64 10.56 -17.05
N SER A 424 -7.51 9.85 -16.96
CA SER A 424 -7.19 8.73 -17.86
C SER A 424 -6.88 7.44 -17.10
N ILE A 425 -6.19 7.56 -15.96
CA ILE A 425 -5.80 6.46 -15.10
C ILE A 425 -6.43 6.62 -13.70
N PRO A 426 -7.19 5.62 -13.20
CA PRO A 426 -7.88 5.70 -11.92
C PRO A 426 -6.96 5.45 -10.71
N LEU A 427 -5.76 6.04 -10.68
CA LEU A 427 -4.85 5.99 -9.52
C LEU A 427 -5.38 6.81 -8.34
N HIS A 428 -6.17 7.85 -8.62
CA HIS A 428 -6.79 8.69 -7.60
C HIS A 428 -8.26 8.96 -7.94
N ILE A 429 -9.10 7.92 -7.78
CA ILE A 429 -10.54 7.97 -8.11
C ILE A 429 -11.27 9.21 -7.56
N PRO A 430 -11.13 9.60 -6.28
CA PRO A 430 -11.79 10.80 -5.78
C PRO A 430 -11.43 12.09 -6.54
N LEU A 431 -10.20 12.20 -7.04
CA LEU A 431 -9.72 13.37 -7.78
C LEU A 431 -10.32 13.39 -9.18
N GLY A 432 -10.31 12.26 -9.89
CA GLY A 432 -10.91 12.17 -11.23
C GLY A 432 -12.41 12.48 -11.20
N LEU A 433 -13.13 11.94 -10.22
CA LEU A 433 -14.55 12.26 -9.98
C LEU A 433 -14.73 13.76 -9.66
N ALA A 434 -13.94 14.32 -8.74
CA ALA A 434 -14.05 15.71 -8.34
C ALA A 434 -13.79 16.66 -9.50
N LEU A 435 -12.72 16.41 -10.26
CA LEU A 435 -12.36 17.22 -11.41
C LEU A 435 -13.41 17.13 -12.51
N THR A 436 -13.96 15.93 -12.78
CA THR A 436 -15.08 15.73 -13.72
C THR A 436 -16.29 16.58 -13.32
N GLU A 437 -16.67 16.58 -12.04
CA GLU A 437 -17.78 17.41 -11.53
C GLU A 437 -17.48 18.90 -11.63
N VAL A 438 -16.29 19.37 -11.23
CA VAL A 438 -15.92 20.79 -11.38
C VAL A 438 -16.03 21.23 -12.84
N ILE A 439 -15.55 20.42 -13.78
CA ILE A 439 -15.59 20.76 -15.21
C ILE A 439 -17.04 20.85 -15.70
N ALA A 440 -17.88 19.89 -15.31
CA ALA A 440 -19.29 19.87 -15.67
C ALA A 440 -20.07 21.04 -15.05
N GLU A 441 -19.83 21.36 -13.77
CA GLU A 441 -20.54 22.39 -13.02
C GLU A 441 -20.11 23.81 -13.43
N THR A 442 -18.81 24.04 -13.67
CA THR A 442 -18.29 25.38 -14.04
C THR A 442 -18.36 25.66 -15.54
N GLY A 443 -18.42 24.61 -16.37
CA GLY A 443 -18.22 24.73 -17.81
C GLY A 443 -16.82 25.23 -18.20
N ILE A 444 -15.83 25.14 -17.30
CA ILE A 444 -14.48 25.62 -17.59
C ILE A 444 -13.88 24.85 -18.77
N PRO A 445 -13.37 25.54 -19.81
CA PRO A 445 -12.69 24.90 -20.93
C PRO A 445 -11.57 23.98 -20.43
N THR A 446 -11.61 22.71 -20.83
CA THR A 446 -10.67 21.71 -20.32
C THR A 446 -10.05 20.87 -21.43
N ILE A 447 -8.75 20.70 -21.37
CA ILE A 447 -7.97 19.83 -22.23
C ILE A 447 -7.56 18.63 -21.38
N ALA A 448 -8.12 17.45 -21.68
CA ALA A 448 -7.71 16.22 -21.02
C ALA A 448 -6.64 15.54 -21.89
N HIS A 449 -5.40 15.54 -21.42
CA HIS A 449 -4.25 15.00 -22.14
C HIS A 449 -3.93 13.58 -21.64
N HIS A 450 -4.13 12.60 -22.52
CA HIS A 450 -4.07 11.17 -22.23
C HIS A 450 -2.83 10.56 -22.90
N HIS A 451 -1.90 10.07 -22.08
CA HIS A 451 -0.74 9.30 -22.53
C HIS A 451 -1.05 7.80 -22.53
N ASP A 452 -1.98 7.39 -21.68
CA ASP A 452 -2.41 6.02 -21.46
C ASP A 452 -3.82 5.98 -20.87
N PHE A 453 -4.48 4.84 -20.96
CA PHE A 453 -5.85 4.67 -20.47
C PHE A 453 -5.99 3.52 -19.48
N SER A 454 -7.07 3.56 -18.68
CA SER A 454 -7.43 2.51 -17.73
C SER A 454 -7.43 1.11 -18.36
N TRP A 455 -8.01 0.94 -19.55
CA TRP A 455 -8.10 -0.35 -20.25
C TRP A 455 -6.77 -0.85 -20.87
N GLU A 456 -5.70 -0.06 -20.82
CA GLU A 456 -4.38 -0.48 -21.29
C GLU A 456 -3.57 -1.16 -20.17
N ARG A 457 -4.09 -1.18 -18.94
CA ARG A 457 -3.44 -1.81 -17.78
C ARG A 457 -4.35 -2.86 -17.15
N ASP A 458 -3.85 -4.08 -17.05
CA ASP A 458 -4.59 -5.23 -16.49
C ASP A 458 -5.21 -4.94 -15.11
N ARG A 459 -4.47 -4.20 -14.28
CA ARG A 459 -4.87 -3.76 -12.92
C ARG A 459 -6.23 -3.06 -12.84
N PHE A 460 -6.71 -2.45 -13.93
CA PHE A 460 -7.99 -1.74 -13.94
C PHE A 460 -9.09 -2.50 -14.68
N ILE A 461 -8.79 -3.61 -15.34
CA ILE A 461 -9.76 -4.39 -16.12
C ILE A 461 -10.77 -5.08 -15.18
N VAL A 462 -10.30 -5.66 -14.07
CA VAL A 462 -11.14 -6.30 -13.05
C VAL A 462 -11.21 -5.40 -11.83
N ASN A 463 -12.37 -4.78 -11.59
CA ASN A 463 -12.52 -3.82 -10.51
C ASN A 463 -13.96 -3.77 -9.94
N ALA A 464 -14.11 -3.23 -8.73
CA ALA A 464 -15.40 -3.08 -8.04
C ALA A 464 -16.00 -1.66 -8.13
N VAL A 465 -15.40 -0.79 -8.96
CA VAL A 465 -15.66 0.66 -9.03
C VAL A 465 -15.86 1.10 -10.48
N ASN A 466 -16.40 0.21 -11.30
CA ASN A 466 -16.49 0.42 -12.74
C ASN A 466 -17.42 1.59 -13.07
N ASP A 467 -18.40 1.85 -12.21
CA ASP A 467 -19.24 3.05 -12.23
C ASP A 467 -18.40 4.34 -12.18
N TYR A 468 -17.38 4.41 -11.31
CA TYR A 468 -16.49 5.57 -11.23
C TYR A 468 -15.54 5.69 -12.41
N ILE A 469 -15.02 4.56 -12.89
CA ILE A 469 -14.13 4.51 -14.06
C ILE A 469 -14.89 4.97 -15.30
N GLU A 470 -16.11 4.47 -15.50
CA GLU A 470 -16.95 4.87 -16.62
C GLU A 470 -17.35 6.35 -16.55
N MET A 471 -17.58 6.88 -15.35
CA MET A 471 -17.94 8.28 -15.14
C MET A 471 -16.79 9.26 -15.41
N ALA A 472 -15.54 8.94 -15.02
CA ALA A 472 -14.46 9.93 -14.93
C ALA A 472 -13.16 9.58 -15.65
N PHE A 473 -13.03 8.41 -16.30
CA PHE A 473 -11.76 7.93 -16.85
C PHE A 473 -11.86 7.35 -18.27
N PRO A 474 -11.95 8.19 -19.32
CA PRO A 474 -12.14 9.64 -19.25
C PRO A 474 -13.62 10.04 -19.38
N PRO A 475 -14.03 11.23 -18.89
CA PRO A 475 -15.41 11.69 -18.97
C PRO A 475 -15.73 12.28 -20.35
N ASP A 476 -16.98 12.19 -20.79
CA ASP A 476 -17.47 12.87 -22.01
C ASP A 476 -18.24 14.14 -21.62
N LEU A 477 -17.61 15.31 -21.76
CA LEU A 477 -18.20 16.61 -21.36
C LEU A 477 -18.11 17.63 -22.51
N PRO A 478 -19.14 18.48 -22.73
CA PRO A 478 -19.17 19.43 -23.85
C PRO A 478 -18.02 20.44 -23.88
N THR A 479 -17.52 20.84 -22.72
CA THR A 479 -16.42 21.82 -22.53
C THR A 479 -15.05 21.16 -22.43
N LEU A 480 -14.99 19.84 -22.61
CA LEU A 480 -13.77 19.07 -22.57
C LEU A 480 -13.33 18.66 -23.97
N ARG A 481 -12.02 18.70 -24.22
CA ARG A 481 -11.39 18.16 -25.44
C ARG A 481 -10.34 17.15 -25.04
N HIS A 482 -10.48 15.94 -25.54
CA HIS A 482 -9.49 14.89 -25.34
C HIS A 482 -8.33 15.10 -26.30
N VAL A 483 -7.12 14.99 -25.77
CA VAL A 483 -5.88 14.98 -26.52
C VAL A 483 -5.19 13.66 -26.25
N VAL A 484 -4.81 12.95 -27.31
CA VAL A 484 -4.06 11.69 -27.23
C VAL A 484 -2.73 11.84 -27.97
N ILE A 485 -1.72 11.11 -27.52
CA ILE A 485 -0.36 11.22 -28.06
C ILE A 485 -0.09 10.34 -29.27
N ASN A 486 -0.97 9.37 -29.57
CA ASN A 486 -0.80 8.45 -30.70
C ASN A 486 -2.15 8.05 -31.35
N SER A 487 -2.10 7.59 -32.60
CA SER A 487 -3.31 7.26 -33.39
C SER A 487 -4.02 5.97 -32.92
N VAL A 488 -3.31 5.08 -32.23
CA VAL A 488 -3.90 3.85 -31.65
C VAL A 488 -4.83 4.24 -30.50
N ALA A 489 -4.36 5.06 -29.57
CA ALA A 489 -5.12 5.66 -28.49
C ALA A 489 -6.32 6.46 -29.02
N GLN A 490 -6.16 7.23 -30.10
CA GLN A 490 -7.26 7.94 -30.75
C GLN A 490 -8.38 7.00 -31.20
N LYS A 491 -8.02 5.90 -31.87
CA LYS A 491 -8.98 4.89 -32.35
C LYS A 491 -9.64 4.15 -31.18
N GLN A 492 -8.87 3.79 -30.15
CA GLN A 492 -9.40 3.08 -29.00
C GLN A 492 -10.38 3.92 -28.19
N LEU A 493 -10.06 5.20 -27.95
CA LEU A 493 -10.96 6.12 -27.25
C LEU A 493 -12.28 6.29 -28.03
N ALA A 494 -12.21 6.48 -29.35
CA ALA A 494 -13.39 6.57 -30.21
C ALA A 494 -14.21 5.27 -30.19
N ALA A 495 -13.56 4.09 -30.28
CA ALA A 495 -14.24 2.80 -30.32
C ALA A 495 -14.89 2.41 -28.98
N ARG A 496 -14.25 2.76 -27.85
CA ARG A 496 -14.70 2.34 -26.51
C ARG A 496 -15.67 3.32 -25.87
N LYS A 497 -15.48 4.63 -26.09
CA LYS A 497 -16.27 5.69 -25.44
C LYS A 497 -17.14 6.48 -26.40
N GLY A 498 -16.95 6.34 -27.72
CA GLY A 498 -17.67 7.15 -28.71
C GLY A 498 -17.20 8.60 -28.77
N VAL A 499 -16.06 8.93 -28.15
CA VAL A 499 -15.60 10.32 -27.99
C VAL A 499 -14.48 10.67 -28.97
N PRO A 500 -14.56 11.81 -29.68
CA PRO A 500 -13.47 12.26 -30.54
C PRO A 500 -12.30 12.81 -29.72
N SER A 501 -11.08 12.70 -30.27
CA SER A 501 -9.88 13.30 -29.68
C SER A 501 -8.97 13.95 -30.71
N PHE A 502 -8.22 14.95 -30.26
CA PHE A 502 -7.13 15.55 -31.01
C PHE A 502 -5.87 14.69 -30.84
N LEU A 503 -5.25 14.32 -31.96
CA LEU A 503 -3.93 13.75 -31.92
C LEU A 503 -2.92 14.90 -31.72
N ILE A 504 -2.21 14.94 -30.62
CA ILE A 504 -1.06 15.84 -30.40
C ILE A 504 0.07 14.97 -29.84
N PRO A 505 1.02 14.53 -30.68
CA PRO A 505 2.15 13.75 -30.21
C PRO A 505 3.07 14.63 -29.36
N ASN A 506 4.00 14.00 -28.66
CA ASN A 506 5.05 14.73 -27.96
C ASN A 506 5.91 15.52 -28.96
N VAL A 507 6.31 16.73 -28.57
CA VAL A 507 7.05 17.67 -29.41
C VAL A 507 8.26 18.23 -28.66
N LEU A 508 9.26 18.71 -29.40
CA LEU A 508 10.41 19.44 -28.87
C LEU A 508 10.60 20.76 -29.61
N ASP A 509 11.32 21.69 -28.98
CA ASP A 509 11.68 22.95 -29.63
C ASP A 509 12.89 22.77 -30.55
N PHE A 510 12.65 22.34 -31.80
CA PHE A 510 13.69 22.19 -32.82
C PHE A 510 14.25 23.52 -33.37
N HIS A 511 13.84 24.67 -32.84
CA HIS A 511 14.46 25.96 -33.15
C HIS A 511 15.49 26.38 -32.10
N GLN A 512 15.43 25.82 -30.89
CA GLN A 512 16.47 25.99 -29.89
C GLN A 512 17.71 25.19 -30.27
N ASN A 513 18.91 25.71 -30.00
CA ASN A 513 20.14 24.96 -30.18
C ASN A 513 20.21 23.83 -29.13
N SER A 514 20.48 22.60 -29.55
CA SER A 514 20.64 21.45 -28.65
C SER A 514 21.74 21.66 -27.60
N ASP A 515 22.75 22.47 -27.94
CA ASP A 515 23.85 22.79 -27.03
C ASP A 515 23.41 23.67 -25.84
N GLU A 516 22.27 24.36 -25.94
CA GLU A 516 21.72 25.23 -24.89
C GLU A 516 20.89 24.47 -23.84
N LYS A 517 20.57 23.18 -24.06
CA LYS A 517 19.76 22.36 -23.14
C LYS A 517 20.60 21.46 -22.23
N GLY A 518 20.64 21.75 -20.94
CA GLY A 518 21.48 21.06 -19.94
C GLY A 518 22.51 22.00 -19.32
N ASP A 519 23.35 21.49 -18.42
CA ASP A 519 24.36 22.27 -17.70
C ASP A 519 25.74 22.13 -18.38
N PRO A 520 26.28 23.18 -19.00
CA PRO A 520 27.55 23.14 -19.72
C PRO A 520 28.74 22.70 -18.86
N GLU A 521 28.73 23.05 -17.57
CA GLU A 521 29.82 22.69 -16.65
C GLU A 521 29.74 21.21 -16.26
N LYS A 522 28.54 20.67 -16.09
CA LYS A 522 28.37 19.23 -15.82
C LYS A 522 28.83 18.37 -16.98
N ARG A 523 28.49 18.76 -18.22
CA ARG A 523 28.88 18.02 -19.44
C ARG A 523 30.40 17.82 -19.55
N LYS A 524 31.20 18.83 -19.19
CA LYS A 524 32.67 18.71 -19.21
C LYS A 524 33.18 17.57 -18.33
N HIS A 525 32.56 17.38 -17.18
CA HIS A 525 32.95 16.35 -16.21
C HIS A 525 32.27 15.01 -16.42
N PHE A 526 31.26 14.89 -17.31
CA PHE A 526 30.50 13.65 -17.45
C PHE A 526 31.38 12.43 -17.77
N ARG A 527 32.30 12.57 -18.74
CA ARG A 527 33.18 11.44 -19.12
C ARG A 527 34.12 11.05 -17.98
N GLU A 528 34.70 12.03 -17.32
CA GLU A 528 35.60 11.86 -16.17
C GLU A 528 34.90 11.18 -14.99
N ASP A 529 33.72 11.69 -14.62
CA ASP A 529 32.93 11.23 -13.47
C ASP A 529 32.49 9.76 -13.59
N PHE A 530 32.39 9.22 -14.81
CA PHE A 530 32.04 7.82 -15.09
C PHE A 530 33.21 7.00 -15.68
N GLY A 531 34.42 7.57 -15.73
CA GLY A 531 35.63 6.86 -16.18
C GLY A 531 35.65 6.50 -17.67
N PHE A 532 34.99 7.28 -18.53
CA PHE A 532 35.02 7.10 -19.99
C PHE A 532 36.25 7.79 -20.59
N GLU A 533 36.99 7.09 -21.47
CA GLU A 533 38.10 7.67 -22.23
C GLU A 533 37.58 8.55 -23.38
N ASP A 534 38.31 9.54 -23.86
CA ASP A 534 37.84 10.44 -24.94
C ASP A 534 37.45 9.71 -26.24
N ASN A 535 38.07 8.56 -26.51
CA ASN A 535 37.83 7.76 -27.71
C ASN A 535 36.68 6.74 -27.56
N ASP A 536 36.06 6.63 -26.37
CA ASP A 536 34.93 5.72 -26.16
C ASP A 536 33.67 6.19 -26.91
N ILE A 537 32.97 5.23 -27.52
CA ILE A 537 31.69 5.44 -28.20
C ILE A 537 30.58 5.02 -27.25
N ILE A 538 29.84 6.00 -26.74
CA ILE A 538 28.73 5.73 -25.81
C ILE A 538 27.49 5.31 -26.61
N PHE A 539 27.03 4.09 -26.33
CA PHE A 539 25.72 3.60 -26.75
C PHE A 539 24.73 3.89 -25.62
N LEU A 540 23.82 4.83 -25.85
CA LEU A 540 22.87 5.29 -24.83
C LEU A 540 21.52 4.59 -25.01
N GLN A 541 21.01 3.98 -23.93
CA GLN A 541 19.64 3.51 -23.84
C GLN A 541 18.90 4.26 -22.73
N PRO A 542 18.17 5.35 -23.06
CA PRO A 542 17.56 6.25 -22.09
C PRO A 542 16.24 5.68 -21.55
N THR A 543 16.31 4.63 -20.72
CA THR A 543 15.13 3.88 -20.27
C THR A 543 15.20 3.43 -18.81
N ARG A 544 14.04 3.06 -18.25
CA ARG A 544 13.90 2.28 -17.01
C ARG A 544 14.26 0.82 -17.24
N ILE A 545 14.79 0.17 -16.21
CA ILE A 545 15.23 -1.23 -16.26
C ILE A 545 14.03 -2.14 -16.06
N VAL A 546 13.28 -2.37 -17.13
CA VAL A 546 12.12 -3.27 -17.19
C VAL A 546 12.15 -4.08 -18.48
N ALA A 547 11.65 -5.32 -18.46
CA ALA A 547 11.80 -6.30 -19.54
C ALA A 547 11.30 -5.79 -20.90
N ARG A 548 10.17 -5.08 -20.95
CA ARG A 548 9.60 -4.52 -22.18
C ARG A 548 10.51 -3.51 -22.90
N LYS A 549 11.56 -3.01 -22.24
CA LYS A 549 12.50 -2.03 -22.81
C LYS A 549 13.68 -2.70 -23.53
N GLY A 550 13.80 -4.03 -23.47
CA GLY A 550 14.68 -4.81 -24.34
C GLY A 550 16.18 -4.53 -24.17
N ILE A 551 16.68 -4.29 -22.94
CA ILE A 551 18.09 -3.98 -22.69
C ILE A 551 19.02 -5.10 -23.18
N GLU A 552 18.57 -6.34 -23.12
CA GLU A 552 19.26 -7.53 -23.64
C GLU A 552 19.61 -7.42 -25.13
N HIS A 553 18.79 -6.74 -25.92
CA HIS A 553 19.10 -6.51 -27.34
C HIS A 553 20.25 -5.52 -27.49
N ALA A 554 20.34 -4.48 -26.67
CA ALA A 554 21.48 -3.57 -26.71
C ALA A 554 22.78 -4.27 -26.28
N ILE A 555 22.72 -5.16 -25.28
CA ILE A 555 23.86 -5.99 -24.88
C ILE A 555 24.32 -6.90 -26.04
N ASP A 556 23.38 -7.60 -26.69
CA ASP A 556 23.69 -8.47 -27.82
C ASP A 556 24.26 -7.68 -29.01
N LEU A 557 23.75 -6.48 -29.28
CA LEU A 557 24.30 -5.60 -30.32
C LEU A 557 25.76 -5.23 -30.04
N VAL A 558 26.07 -4.73 -28.83
CA VAL A 558 27.44 -4.33 -28.46
C VAL A 558 28.38 -5.53 -28.51
N ARG A 559 27.91 -6.71 -28.06
CA ARG A 559 28.65 -7.98 -28.14
C ARG A 559 28.99 -8.35 -29.59
N ARG A 560 28.02 -8.31 -30.50
CA ARG A 560 28.23 -8.69 -31.91
C ARG A 560 29.04 -7.66 -32.70
N LEU A 561 29.03 -6.39 -32.31
CA LEU A 561 29.90 -5.36 -32.89
C LEU A 561 31.38 -5.60 -32.54
N ALA A 562 31.67 -6.29 -31.44
CA ALA A 562 33.01 -6.70 -31.00
C ALA A 562 34.04 -5.56 -30.98
N ASN A 563 33.61 -4.35 -30.59
CA ASN A 563 34.46 -3.17 -30.52
C ASN A 563 34.66 -2.75 -29.04
N PRO A 564 35.88 -2.83 -28.49
CA PRO A 564 36.14 -2.58 -27.07
C PRO A 564 35.93 -1.12 -26.64
N ARG A 565 35.88 -0.19 -27.59
CA ARG A 565 35.60 1.24 -27.36
C ARG A 565 34.12 1.53 -27.15
N ILE A 566 33.22 0.60 -27.42
CA ILE A 566 31.78 0.82 -27.22
C ILE A 566 31.44 0.58 -25.75
N LYS A 567 30.82 1.57 -25.10
CA LYS A 567 30.33 1.50 -23.72
C LYS A 567 28.82 1.65 -23.70
N LEU A 568 28.11 0.66 -23.14
CA LEU A 568 26.64 0.70 -23.03
C LEU A 568 26.24 1.48 -21.77
N VAL A 569 25.37 2.46 -21.92
CA VAL A 569 24.92 3.34 -20.84
C VAL A 569 23.41 3.26 -20.70
N VAL A 570 22.94 2.93 -19.49
CA VAL A 570 21.51 2.86 -19.13
C VAL A 570 21.22 3.84 -17.98
N THR A 571 20.14 4.60 -18.08
CA THR A 571 19.96 5.80 -17.24
C THR A 571 19.04 5.62 -16.03
N HIS A 572 17.86 4.98 -16.12
CA HIS A 572 16.88 5.02 -15.00
C HIS A 572 16.88 3.76 -14.10
N SER A 573 16.35 3.91 -12.88
CA SER A 573 16.28 2.87 -11.82
C SER A 573 15.26 1.75 -12.06
N SER A 574 15.40 0.66 -11.28
CA SER A 574 14.56 -0.54 -11.26
C SER A 574 13.36 -0.48 -10.30
N GLU A 575 12.95 0.71 -9.85
CA GLU A 575 12.09 0.87 -8.65
C GLU A 575 10.63 0.40 -8.81
N ASP A 576 10.14 0.15 -10.03
CA ASP A 576 8.70 -0.11 -10.26
C ASP A 576 8.31 -1.61 -10.45
N GLU A 577 9.23 -2.54 -10.77
CA GLU A 577 8.88 -3.94 -11.12
C GLU A 577 9.79 -5.03 -10.48
N GLY A 578 10.51 -4.69 -9.41
CA GLY A 578 11.37 -5.65 -8.67
C GLY A 578 12.80 -5.76 -9.19
N LEU A 579 13.67 -6.46 -8.44
CA LEU A 579 15.13 -6.54 -8.73
C LEU A 579 15.53 -7.70 -9.66
N ASP A 580 14.60 -8.60 -10.00
CA ASP A 580 14.94 -9.85 -10.71
C ASP A 580 15.46 -9.59 -12.13
N TYR A 581 14.76 -8.75 -12.91
CA TYR A 581 15.21 -8.37 -14.26
C TYR A 581 16.52 -7.59 -14.23
N TYR A 582 16.70 -6.70 -13.25
CA TYR A 582 17.94 -5.96 -13.05
C TYR A 582 19.12 -6.89 -12.80
N ASN A 583 18.97 -7.83 -11.86
CA ASN A 583 20.00 -8.82 -11.52
C ASN A 583 20.34 -9.70 -12.74
N TRP A 584 19.33 -10.13 -13.49
CA TRP A 584 19.52 -10.90 -14.71
C TRP A 584 20.31 -10.13 -15.78
N ILE A 585 19.98 -8.85 -16.02
CA ILE A 585 20.70 -8.00 -16.98
C ILE A 585 22.17 -7.80 -16.59
N ILE A 586 22.46 -7.60 -15.29
CA ILE A 586 23.85 -7.50 -14.81
C ILE A 586 24.60 -8.81 -15.04
N GLU A 587 23.96 -9.94 -14.74
CA GLU A 587 24.58 -11.24 -14.92
C GLU A 587 24.84 -11.53 -16.41
N ASP A 588 23.88 -11.21 -17.27
CA ASP A 588 24.02 -11.35 -18.72
C ASP A 588 25.15 -10.46 -19.28
N ALA A 589 25.23 -9.20 -18.86
CA ALA A 589 26.32 -8.30 -19.24
C ALA A 589 27.69 -8.84 -18.79
N ARG A 590 27.79 -9.39 -17.56
CA ARG A 590 29.02 -10.02 -17.06
C ARG A 590 29.40 -11.27 -17.85
N ARG A 591 28.44 -12.17 -18.12
CA ARG A 591 28.67 -13.39 -18.92
C ARG A 591 29.19 -13.05 -20.32
N ASN A 592 28.65 -12.00 -20.92
CA ASN A 592 29.04 -11.51 -22.25
C ASN A 592 30.26 -10.57 -22.24
N ARG A 593 30.84 -10.27 -21.06
CA ARG A 593 31.99 -9.37 -20.87
C ARG A 593 31.76 -7.96 -21.45
N ILE A 594 30.53 -7.46 -21.37
CA ILE A 594 30.16 -6.12 -21.86
C ILE A 594 30.18 -5.12 -20.69
N PRO A 595 30.97 -4.04 -20.77
CA PRO A 595 30.93 -2.98 -19.78
C PRO A 595 29.64 -2.18 -19.92
N ILE A 596 28.71 -2.40 -18.99
CA ILE A 596 27.46 -1.64 -18.85
C ILE A 596 27.60 -0.65 -17.70
N CYS A 597 27.25 0.61 -17.95
CA CYS A 597 27.27 1.68 -16.96
C CYS A 597 25.84 2.12 -16.64
N PHE A 598 25.43 1.95 -15.38
CA PHE A 598 24.14 2.41 -14.87
C PHE A 598 24.31 3.76 -14.18
N ILE A 599 23.58 4.80 -14.61
CA ILE A 599 23.71 6.19 -14.10
C ILE A 599 22.69 6.50 -12.97
N GLU A 600 22.24 5.47 -12.26
CA GLU A 600 21.12 5.53 -11.30
C GLU A 600 21.32 6.54 -10.15
N ASN A 601 22.52 6.59 -9.57
CA ASN A 601 22.77 7.32 -8.31
C ASN A 601 23.03 8.82 -8.49
N ARG A 602 23.18 9.28 -9.73
CA ARG A 602 23.57 10.65 -10.08
C ARG A 602 22.57 11.32 -11.02
N LEU A 603 21.32 10.87 -11.10
CA LEU A 603 20.26 11.54 -11.86
C LEU A 603 19.31 12.34 -10.96
N HIS A 604 18.85 13.48 -11.46
CA HIS A 604 18.08 14.48 -10.71
C HIS A 604 16.74 13.98 -10.11
N ASN A 605 16.29 12.78 -10.48
CA ASN A 605 15.01 12.20 -10.05
C ASN A 605 15.09 11.23 -8.85
N ASN A 606 16.27 10.84 -8.37
CA ASN A 606 16.43 9.96 -7.20
C ASN A 606 16.95 10.72 -5.97
N ARG A 607 16.15 10.82 -4.90
CA ARG A 607 16.47 11.57 -3.65
C ARG A 607 16.82 10.70 -2.43
N ARG A 608 16.84 9.37 -2.53
CA ARG A 608 17.15 8.48 -1.39
C ARG A 608 18.58 7.96 -1.47
N GLY A 609 19.38 8.23 -0.42
CA GLY A 609 20.67 7.58 -0.16
C GLY A 609 21.94 8.28 -0.66
N GLN A 610 21.92 9.59 -0.94
CA GLN A 610 23.04 10.28 -1.63
C GLN A 610 24.11 10.88 -0.71
N ASN A 611 25.38 10.72 -1.13
CA ASN A 611 26.51 11.52 -0.68
C ASN A 611 26.38 12.97 -1.21
N LYS A 612 26.48 13.97 -0.33
CA LYS A 612 26.32 15.41 -0.65
C LYS A 612 27.33 15.98 -1.66
N ASN A 613 28.39 15.24 -2.03
CA ASN A 613 29.51 15.76 -2.83
C ASN A 613 29.54 15.29 -4.30
N GLU A 614 28.54 14.56 -4.79
CA GLU A 614 28.53 14.00 -6.13
C GLU A 614 27.72 14.85 -7.14
N ARG A 615 28.22 15.01 -8.37
CA ARG A 615 27.53 15.78 -9.43
C ARG A 615 26.32 15.02 -9.95
N ILE A 616 25.19 15.73 -10.09
CA ILE A 616 23.92 15.19 -10.57
C ILE A 616 23.66 15.62 -12.01
N TYR A 617 23.48 14.65 -12.89
CA TYR A 617 23.21 14.77 -14.31
C TYR A 617 21.70 14.66 -14.62
N SER A 618 21.34 15.11 -15.82
CA SER A 618 20.05 14.89 -16.47
C SER A 618 20.28 14.18 -17.82
N LEU A 619 19.23 13.65 -18.44
CA LEU A 619 19.34 13.09 -19.79
C LEU A 619 19.93 14.10 -20.79
N TRP A 620 19.58 15.38 -20.65
CA TRP A 620 20.07 16.49 -21.49
C TRP A 620 21.59 16.69 -21.38
N ASP A 621 22.20 16.27 -20.26
CA ASP A 621 23.66 16.31 -20.08
C ASP A 621 24.35 15.10 -20.72
N ILE A 622 23.63 13.99 -20.89
CA ILE A 622 24.17 12.70 -21.36
C ILE A 622 24.10 12.59 -22.88
N TYR A 623 22.98 12.99 -23.50
CA TYR A 623 22.79 12.90 -24.95
C TYR A 623 23.94 13.48 -25.78
N PRO A 624 24.55 14.65 -25.45
CA PRO A 624 25.70 15.17 -26.18
C PRO A 624 26.85 14.17 -26.33
N HIS A 625 27.10 13.34 -25.32
CA HIS A 625 28.18 12.36 -25.30
C HIS A 625 27.83 11.03 -26.01
N ALA A 626 26.55 10.78 -26.30
CA ALA A 626 26.13 9.57 -26.99
C ALA A 626 26.63 9.57 -28.45
N GLY A 627 27.27 8.47 -28.87
CA GLY A 627 27.61 8.21 -30.27
C GLY A 627 26.49 7.50 -31.02
N PHE A 628 25.65 6.75 -30.30
CA PHE A 628 24.54 5.98 -30.84
C PHE A 628 23.45 5.80 -29.77
N VAL A 629 22.19 5.76 -30.17
CA VAL A 629 21.06 5.51 -29.25
C VAL A 629 20.37 4.21 -29.62
N THR A 630 20.17 3.34 -28.62
CA THR A 630 19.42 2.10 -28.78
C THR A 630 18.03 2.25 -28.17
N TYR A 631 17.01 1.91 -28.95
CA TYR A 631 15.61 1.98 -28.56
C TYR A 631 14.85 0.67 -28.92
N PRO A 632 15.22 -0.47 -28.31
CA PRO A 632 14.69 -1.78 -28.67
C PRO A 632 13.33 -2.11 -28.02
N SER A 633 12.67 -1.14 -27.39
CA SER A 633 11.40 -1.34 -26.68
C SER A 633 10.34 -2.03 -27.53
N SER A 634 9.66 -3.03 -26.96
CA SER A 634 8.55 -3.72 -27.61
C SER A 634 7.23 -2.93 -27.53
N PHE A 635 7.10 -2.07 -26.52
CA PHE A 635 5.92 -1.23 -26.30
C PHE A 635 6.30 0.16 -25.73
N GLU A 636 5.75 1.22 -26.32
CA GLU A 636 5.96 2.62 -25.96
C GLU A 636 4.73 3.45 -26.28
N GLY A 637 4.34 4.41 -25.43
CA GLY A 637 3.17 5.27 -25.67
C GLY A 637 3.31 6.25 -26.85
N PHE A 638 4.52 6.78 -27.09
CA PHE A 638 4.83 7.51 -28.32
C PHE A 638 6.30 7.31 -28.68
N GLY A 639 7.19 7.78 -27.81
CA GLY A 639 8.63 7.54 -27.89
C GLY A 639 9.46 8.80 -27.69
N ASN A 640 9.48 9.33 -26.47
CA ASN A 640 10.18 10.59 -26.18
C ASN A 640 11.68 10.48 -26.40
N ALA A 641 12.27 9.38 -25.94
CA ALA A 641 13.67 9.04 -26.19
C ALA A 641 14.03 9.08 -27.69
N PHE A 642 13.13 8.66 -28.57
CA PHE A 642 13.34 8.73 -30.01
C PHE A 642 13.47 10.18 -30.48
N LEU A 643 12.53 11.06 -30.09
CA LEU A 643 12.59 12.48 -30.47
C LEU A 643 13.77 13.21 -29.83
N GLU A 644 14.11 12.88 -28.59
CA GLU A 644 15.28 13.43 -27.89
C GLU A 644 16.58 13.07 -28.60
N ALA A 645 16.74 11.81 -29.03
CA ALA A 645 17.88 11.38 -29.83
C ALA A 645 17.96 12.10 -31.18
N VAL A 646 16.82 12.31 -31.85
CA VAL A 646 16.77 13.10 -33.10
C VAL A 646 17.12 14.56 -32.84
N PHE A 647 16.68 15.15 -31.72
CA PHE A 647 17.00 16.52 -31.33
C PHE A 647 18.51 16.74 -31.16
N TYR A 648 19.22 15.79 -30.55
CA TYR A 648 20.69 15.80 -30.44
C TYR A 648 21.41 15.23 -31.67
N LYS A 649 20.70 15.02 -32.78
CA LYS A 649 21.24 14.50 -34.04
C LYS A 649 22.04 13.20 -33.84
N LYS A 650 21.49 12.25 -33.09
CA LYS A 650 22.12 10.94 -32.85
C LYS A 650 21.53 9.87 -33.78
N PRO A 651 22.35 8.92 -34.28
CA PRO A 651 21.83 7.76 -34.98
C PRO A 651 21.11 6.83 -34.00
N ILE A 652 20.08 6.13 -34.49
CA ILE A 652 19.14 5.38 -33.66
C ILE A 652 18.92 3.98 -34.25
N LEU A 653 18.98 2.96 -33.38
CA LEU A 653 18.37 1.66 -33.62
C LEU A 653 17.01 1.62 -32.93
N VAL A 654 15.95 1.25 -33.64
CA VAL A 654 14.58 1.17 -33.09
C VAL A 654 13.96 -0.20 -33.36
N ASN A 655 13.27 -0.75 -32.37
CA ASN A 655 12.38 -1.89 -32.60
C ASN A 655 11.05 -1.41 -33.20
N ARG A 656 10.50 -2.13 -34.18
CA ARG A 656 9.25 -1.77 -34.87
C ARG A 656 8.03 -2.05 -33.99
N TYR A 657 7.80 -1.22 -32.97
CA TYR A 657 6.58 -1.26 -32.16
C TYR A 657 5.40 -0.59 -32.88
N SER A 658 4.18 -0.90 -32.44
CA SER A 658 2.92 -0.51 -33.10
C SER A 658 2.83 0.98 -33.43
N ILE A 659 3.14 1.84 -32.46
CA ILE A 659 3.05 3.31 -32.60
C ILE A 659 4.15 3.87 -33.51
N PHE A 660 5.35 3.27 -33.52
CA PHE A 660 6.38 3.65 -34.49
C PHE A 660 5.91 3.41 -35.91
N VAL A 661 5.34 2.23 -36.19
CA VAL A 661 4.85 1.85 -37.52
C VAL A 661 3.69 2.74 -37.96
N SER A 662 2.76 3.09 -37.06
CA SER A 662 1.58 3.87 -37.43
C SER A 662 1.85 5.37 -37.55
N ASP A 663 2.68 5.95 -36.67
CA ASP A 663 2.72 7.40 -36.47
C ASP A 663 4.06 8.04 -36.85
N ILE A 664 5.17 7.31 -36.70
CA ILE A 664 6.54 7.82 -36.86
C ILE A 664 7.11 7.42 -38.22
N GLU A 665 7.13 6.12 -38.54
CA GLU A 665 7.70 5.57 -39.77
C GLU A 665 7.17 6.24 -41.05
N PRO A 666 5.84 6.49 -41.20
CA PRO A 666 5.31 7.11 -42.41
C PRO A 666 5.78 8.56 -42.65
N LYS A 667 6.43 9.21 -41.66
CA LYS A 667 7.00 10.56 -41.82
C LYS A 667 8.34 10.56 -42.56
N GLY A 668 8.95 9.40 -42.76
CA GLY A 668 10.16 9.23 -43.55
C GLY A 668 11.48 9.37 -42.77
N PHE A 669 11.47 9.10 -41.46
CA PHE A 669 12.71 9.01 -40.68
C PHE A 669 13.64 7.91 -41.22
N LYS A 670 14.94 8.19 -41.22
CA LYS A 670 16.02 7.26 -41.58
C LYS A 670 16.60 6.69 -40.31
N VAL A 671 16.25 5.45 -39.98
CA VAL A 671 16.72 4.75 -38.79
C VAL A 671 17.05 3.31 -39.14
N ILE A 672 17.86 2.67 -38.29
CA ILE A 672 18.05 1.23 -38.37
C ILE A 672 16.92 0.60 -37.57
N SER A 673 16.24 -0.40 -38.14
CA SER A 673 15.08 -1.02 -37.49
C SER A 673 15.24 -2.52 -37.30
N MET A 674 14.59 -3.06 -36.28
CA MET A 674 14.52 -4.49 -35.97
C MET A 674 13.07 -4.92 -35.71
N GLU A 675 12.78 -6.21 -35.83
CA GLU A 675 11.45 -6.81 -35.59
C GLU A 675 11.51 -7.81 -34.44
N GLY A 676 11.63 -7.32 -33.21
CA GLY A 676 11.68 -8.14 -32.00
C GLY A 676 12.97 -8.93 -31.77
N TYR A 677 13.84 -9.08 -32.78
CA TYR A 677 15.15 -9.72 -32.66
C TYR A 677 16.22 -9.04 -33.52
N LEU A 678 17.48 -9.17 -33.10
CA LEU A 678 18.64 -8.66 -33.83
C LEU A 678 19.12 -9.68 -34.87
N THR A 679 19.17 -9.24 -36.13
CA THR A 679 19.73 -10.02 -37.24
C THR A 679 21.15 -9.58 -37.57
N ASP A 680 21.93 -10.45 -38.21
CA ASP A 680 23.27 -10.09 -38.68
C ASP A 680 23.23 -8.96 -39.72
N THR A 681 22.15 -8.83 -40.47
CA THR A 681 21.90 -7.69 -41.36
C THR A 681 21.82 -6.39 -40.58
N THR A 682 21.01 -6.35 -39.50
CA THR A 682 20.86 -5.17 -38.63
C THR A 682 22.19 -4.78 -37.99
N VAL A 683 22.96 -5.76 -37.48
CA VAL A 683 24.28 -5.52 -36.89
C VAL A 683 25.25 -4.95 -37.93
N ASN A 684 25.26 -5.50 -39.14
CA ASN A 684 26.10 -5.01 -40.23
C ASN A 684 25.72 -3.59 -40.68
N GLU A 685 24.44 -3.23 -40.66
CA GLU A 685 23.97 -1.87 -40.92
C GLU A 685 24.48 -0.89 -39.86
N VAL A 686 24.40 -1.25 -38.58
CA VAL A 686 24.95 -0.42 -37.49
C VAL A 686 26.45 -0.23 -37.67
N LYS A 687 27.18 -1.32 -37.97
CA LYS A 687 28.63 -1.27 -38.21
C LYS A 687 28.98 -0.34 -39.38
N LYS A 688 28.32 -0.50 -40.53
CA LYS A 688 28.50 0.35 -41.71
C LYS A 688 28.21 1.82 -41.43
N LEU A 689 27.22 2.11 -40.59
CA LEU A 689 26.86 3.49 -40.23
C LEU A 689 27.92 4.12 -39.32
N LEU A 690 28.45 3.37 -38.34
CA LEU A 690 29.52 3.84 -37.46
C LEU A 690 30.83 4.09 -38.22
N ASP A 691 31.13 3.28 -39.24
CA ASP A 691 32.34 3.39 -40.06
C ASP A 691 32.23 4.48 -41.15
N ASN A 692 31.05 5.09 -41.35
CA ASN A 692 30.79 6.09 -42.39
C ASN A 692 30.21 7.40 -41.81
N PRO A 693 31.07 8.38 -41.45
CA PRO A 693 30.65 9.66 -40.88
C PRO A 693 29.72 10.48 -41.77
N ASP A 694 29.90 10.41 -43.10
CA ASP A 694 29.06 11.16 -44.05
C ASP A 694 27.64 10.59 -44.11
N ALA A 695 27.50 9.26 -44.12
CA ALA A 695 26.21 8.59 -44.05
C ALA A 695 25.50 8.88 -42.71
N GLN A 696 26.24 8.88 -41.60
CA GLN A 696 25.73 9.25 -40.28
C GLN A 696 25.22 10.69 -40.27
N ARG A 697 26.04 11.66 -40.73
CA ARG A 697 25.67 13.08 -40.78
C ARG A 697 24.42 13.31 -41.64
N LYS A 698 24.34 12.65 -42.81
CA LYS A 698 23.18 12.73 -43.69
C LYS A 698 21.91 12.17 -43.04
N MET A 699 22.02 11.03 -42.35
CA MET A 699 20.89 10.41 -41.63
C MET A 699 20.35 11.35 -40.56
N VAL A 700 21.22 11.85 -39.68
CA VAL A 700 20.79 12.64 -38.51
C VAL A 700 20.26 14.01 -38.92
N GLU A 701 20.82 14.65 -39.95
CA GLU A 701 20.29 15.91 -40.47
C GLU A 701 18.93 15.71 -41.14
N THR A 702 18.76 14.65 -41.92
CA THR A 702 17.47 14.30 -42.51
C THR A 702 16.41 14.10 -41.42
N ASN A 703 16.74 13.35 -40.36
CA ASN A 703 15.84 13.11 -39.24
C ASN A 703 15.50 14.40 -38.50
N PHE A 704 16.49 15.27 -38.27
CA PHE A 704 16.27 16.57 -37.62
C PHE A 704 15.30 17.44 -38.42
N GLN A 705 15.45 17.52 -39.75
CA GLN A 705 14.52 18.28 -40.60
C GLN A 705 13.11 17.69 -40.63
N VAL A 706 12.99 16.35 -40.66
CA VAL A 706 11.69 15.67 -40.54
C VAL A 706 11.04 15.99 -39.20
N ALA A 707 11.79 15.92 -38.09
CA ALA A 707 11.27 16.23 -36.77
C ALA A 707 10.88 17.70 -36.62
N LYS A 708 11.68 18.63 -37.14
CA LYS A 708 11.35 20.06 -37.18
C LYS A 708 10.04 20.33 -37.94
N LYS A 709 9.77 19.57 -39.01
CA LYS A 709 8.55 19.70 -39.80
C LYS A 709 7.30 19.13 -39.12
N PHE A 710 7.42 18.04 -38.36
CA PHE A 710 6.25 17.30 -37.87
C PHE A 710 6.06 17.30 -36.34
N PHE A 711 7.12 17.52 -35.55
CA PHE A 711 7.15 17.39 -34.08
C PHE A 711 7.75 18.62 -33.38
N SER A 712 7.60 19.81 -33.97
CA SER A 712 8.08 21.07 -33.42
C SER A 712 7.01 21.88 -32.70
N TYR A 713 7.45 22.87 -31.92
CA TYR A 713 6.54 23.83 -31.26
C TYR A 713 5.68 24.63 -32.25
N ASP A 714 6.10 24.83 -33.49
CA ASP A 714 5.25 25.45 -34.52
C ASP A 714 4.02 24.60 -34.84
N ILE A 715 4.21 23.27 -34.92
CA ILE A 715 3.11 22.33 -35.15
C ILE A 715 2.22 22.27 -33.92
N LEU A 716 2.79 22.22 -32.71
CA LEU A 716 2.03 22.29 -31.47
C LEU A 716 1.19 23.57 -31.41
N LYS A 717 1.79 24.74 -31.68
CA LYS A 717 1.11 26.04 -31.67
C LYS A 717 -0.07 26.05 -32.65
N ARG A 718 0.10 25.49 -33.86
CA ARG A 718 -1.00 25.36 -34.84
C ARG A 718 -2.13 24.46 -34.31
N ARG A 719 -1.80 23.30 -33.75
CA ARG A 719 -2.79 22.35 -33.20
C ARG A 719 -3.52 22.91 -31.99
N LEU A 720 -2.79 23.49 -31.03
CA LEU A 720 -3.37 24.17 -29.87
C LEU A 720 -4.26 25.33 -30.30
N THR A 721 -3.85 26.13 -31.28
CA THR A 721 -4.68 27.24 -31.80
C THR A 721 -6.02 26.72 -32.31
N SER A 722 -6.03 25.65 -33.11
CA SER A 722 -7.27 25.02 -33.58
C SER A 722 -8.16 24.54 -32.43
N MET A 723 -7.56 23.99 -31.38
CA MET A 723 -8.29 23.50 -30.21
C MET A 723 -8.86 24.65 -29.37
N PHE A 724 -8.10 25.72 -29.13
CA PHE A 724 -8.57 26.89 -28.42
C PHE A 724 -9.68 27.63 -29.17
N ILE A 725 -9.61 27.68 -30.50
CA ILE A 725 -10.72 28.18 -31.34
C ILE A 725 -11.99 27.34 -31.11
N SER A 726 -11.87 26.03 -30.87
CA SER A 726 -13.02 25.17 -30.56
C SER A 726 -13.68 25.47 -29.20
N PHE A 727 -13.01 26.20 -28.31
CA PHE A 727 -13.58 26.67 -27.04
C PHE A 727 -14.18 28.07 -27.14
N TYR A 728 -13.46 29.02 -27.74
CA TYR A 728 -13.78 30.45 -27.66
C TYR A 728 -14.27 31.06 -28.98
N GLY A 729 -14.32 30.28 -30.05
CA GLY A 729 -14.61 30.75 -31.40
C GLY A 729 -13.48 31.60 -32.00
N MET A 730 -13.61 31.93 -33.29
CA MET A 730 -12.58 32.67 -34.05
C MET A 730 -12.37 34.11 -33.57
N ILE A 731 -13.40 34.73 -32.99
CA ILE A 731 -13.38 36.13 -32.54
C ILE A 731 -12.89 36.24 -31.09
N GLY A 732 -13.17 35.24 -30.24
CA GLY A 732 -12.81 35.25 -28.82
C GLY A 732 -11.33 34.93 -28.55
N TRP A 733 -10.72 34.06 -29.36
CA TRP A 733 -9.32 33.64 -29.14
C TRP A 733 -8.28 34.78 -29.23
N PRO A 734 -8.33 35.68 -30.23
CA PRO A 734 -7.40 36.82 -30.30
C PRO A 734 -7.51 37.82 -29.13
N ALA A 735 -8.68 37.89 -28.47
CA ALA A 735 -8.89 38.75 -27.31
C ALA A 735 -8.26 38.16 -26.02
N LEU A 736 -8.29 36.83 -25.88
CA LEU A 736 -7.75 36.09 -24.72
C LEU A 736 -6.22 35.99 -24.69
N GLN A 737 -5.54 36.04 -25.85
CA GLN A 737 -4.07 36.04 -25.91
C GLN A 737 -3.41 37.15 -25.09
N ARG A 738 -4.12 38.26 -24.81
CA ARG A 738 -3.60 39.39 -24.03
C ARG A 738 -3.71 39.22 -22.51
N GLY A 739 -4.37 38.16 -22.01
CA GLY A 739 -4.66 37.97 -20.58
C GLY A 739 -4.48 36.54 -20.03
N LEU A 740 -4.09 35.57 -20.86
CA LEU A 740 -3.95 34.15 -20.46
C LEU A 740 -2.82 33.95 -19.45
N ARG A 741 -3.18 33.57 -18.22
CA ARG A 741 -2.27 32.97 -17.24
C ARG A 741 -2.38 31.46 -17.32
N VAL A 742 -1.38 30.80 -17.90
CA VAL A 742 -1.30 29.34 -17.97
C VAL A 742 -0.56 28.84 -16.73
N SER A 743 -1.22 27.99 -15.93
CA SER A 743 -0.57 27.22 -14.87
C SER A 743 -0.22 25.85 -15.44
N ILE A 744 1.06 25.53 -15.51
CA ILE A 744 1.57 24.20 -15.83
C ILE A 744 1.97 23.57 -14.49
N GLN A 745 1.35 22.45 -14.12
CA GLN A 745 1.84 21.58 -13.05
C GLN A 745 1.96 20.16 -13.57
#